data_AF-A0A7W0QKL9-F1
#
_entry.id   AF-A0A7W0QKL9-F1
#
_cell.length_a   1.000
_cell.length_b   1.000
_cell.length_c   1.000
_cell.angle_alpha   90.00
_cell.angle_beta   90.00
_cell.angle_gamma   90.00
#
_symmetry.space_group_name_H-M   'P 1'
#
loop_
_entity.id
_entity.type
_entity.pdbx_description
1 polymer ?
#
loop_
_entity_poly.entity_id
_entity_poly.type
_entity_poly.pdbx_seq_one_letter_code
_entity_poly.pdbx_strand_id
1 'polypeptide(L)'
;TGLVEAALAAGVEIPVFCYEPRLGAPIGACRMCLVEIEGIPKLQAGCTLTATEGMVVRTAATSEKAADGQESTLEFILVNHPLDCPVCDKGGECPLQDLTFRYGPGRTRMTFPKVTFDKPIPVSPLIALDRERCILCYRCTRFSEEVAEDGLLIARNRGARSEIATFEDEPYRSVFSGNVIELCPVGALTSSMYRFDARPWEIQNVPTVCTGCATGCNISATIREGKVKRILSRNHAEIDRGWLCDKGRFTYPHLQARDRITAPLRRGRKGLEEVSWDEALEAAETMLREAEGAIVTALSGSETTEIAFALGRLLRAGVGAHSAVLPEATSHALEAFRLPLSAIAEAELIVVMGDDPVVERAPIVDLWLKEARRRGAEVVVCSPAGTVQVAPGGSAELCRELSGVGNELGRRLRAANRAVLVWSGPGGGGGARIAELAHELGFDDKPGCGAFHLPVTPNGRAVAAAWSASADADETKPETIGVLVVSGEDAAADPGVRALAEQAEHVIVVSMFHELVGGWADLILPATGALEREGTTMNLEGRLQRLRRAVSPPCPDELAWISKLAARFDVEISPHASLVFAELSEHLFQDLSLDEVGLHASLPARMPYEAPTPPPETGATPEHATGGLRLQRYRALLSGPAVERVRELEFQRPEREVEISALDARQRGISSGDSVHVRSNGTSVELRARVNRRLVEGIARVAEEHAADLHATVEVTKA
;
A
#
# COMPACT_ATOMS: atom_id res chain seq x y z
N THR A 1 24.21 21.76 1.60
CA THR A 1 23.74 20.86 0.53
C THR A 1 24.86 19.93 0.11
N GLY A 2 24.56 18.67 -0.22
CA GLY A 2 25.56 17.77 -0.79
C GLY A 2 26.11 18.31 -2.12
N LEU A 3 27.37 18.04 -2.40
CA LEU A 3 28.04 18.60 -3.58
C LEU A 3 27.45 18.06 -4.89
N VAL A 4 27.00 16.80 -4.91
CA VAL A 4 26.36 16.19 -6.09
C VAL A 4 25.03 16.88 -6.41
N GLU A 5 24.19 17.14 -5.39
CA GLU A 5 22.94 17.89 -5.56
C GLU A 5 23.20 19.32 -6.02
N ALA A 6 24.18 19.99 -5.41
CA ALA A 6 24.52 21.37 -5.76
C ALA A 6 25.00 21.46 -7.21
N ALA A 7 25.84 20.53 -7.66
CA ALA A 7 26.30 20.45 -9.04
C ALA A 7 25.13 20.17 -10.00
N LEU A 8 24.26 19.21 -9.67
CA LEU A 8 23.10 18.87 -10.50
C LEU A 8 22.13 20.05 -10.61
N ALA A 9 21.89 20.79 -9.53
CA ALA A 9 21.06 22.00 -9.54
C ALA A 9 21.65 23.12 -10.43
N ALA A 10 22.98 23.13 -10.60
CA ALA A 10 23.68 24.01 -11.53
C ALA A 10 23.79 23.43 -12.96
N GLY A 11 23.16 22.29 -13.24
CA GLY A 11 23.22 21.61 -14.55
C GLY A 11 24.51 20.85 -14.83
N VAL A 12 25.35 20.63 -13.80
CA VAL A 12 26.61 19.89 -13.91
C VAL A 12 26.45 18.50 -13.31
N GLU A 13 26.53 17.46 -14.14
CA GLU A 13 26.47 16.08 -13.68
C GLU A 13 27.79 15.65 -13.01
N ILE A 14 27.69 15.06 -11.82
CA ILE A 14 28.77 14.29 -11.20
C ILE A 14 28.33 12.82 -11.16
N PRO A 15 28.99 11.91 -11.91
CA PRO A 15 28.52 10.54 -12.05
C PRO A 15 28.69 9.75 -10.75
N VAL A 16 27.66 9.00 -10.34
CA VAL A 16 27.70 8.22 -9.09
C VAL A 16 26.77 7.01 -9.15
N PHE A 17 27.24 5.86 -8.63
CA PHE A 17 26.44 4.62 -8.56
C PHE A 17 25.92 4.29 -7.17
N CYS A 18 26.76 4.44 -6.15
CA CYS A 18 26.46 3.99 -4.78
C CYS A 18 25.66 5.01 -3.96
N TYR A 19 25.43 6.20 -4.51
CA TYR A 19 24.67 7.24 -3.86
C TYR A 19 23.27 7.33 -4.46
N GLU A 20 22.28 7.34 -3.59
CA GLU A 20 20.86 7.53 -3.88
C GLU A 20 20.34 8.38 -2.71
N PRO A 21 19.83 9.61 -2.95
CA PRO A 21 19.46 10.53 -1.88
C PRO A 21 18.50 9.93 -0.85
N ARG A 22 17.62 9.03 -1.30
CA ARG A 22 16.61 8.37 -0.45
C ARG A 22 17.20 7.35 0.53
N LEU A 23 18.42 6.87 0.30
CA LEU A 23 19.13 6.00 1.24
C LEU A 23 19.87 6.80 2.33
N GLY A 24 19.81 8.13 2.33
CA GLY A 24 20.50 8.95 3.31
C GLY A 24 21.98 9.15 2.98
N ALA A 25 22.82 9.18 4.02
CA ALA A 25 24.21 9.62 3.89
C ALA A 25 25.02 8.76 2.89
N PRO A 26 25.82 9.36 2.00
CA PRO A 26 26.65 8.62 1.06
C PRO A 26 27.82 7.91 1.73
N ILE A 27 28.19 6.74 1.21
CA ILE A 27 29.33 5.95 1.70
C ILE A 27 30.60 6.05 0.82
N GLY A 28 30.50 6.67 -0.36
CA GLY A 28 31.63 6.81 -1.28
C GLY A 28 32.20 5.50 -1.83
N ALA A 29 31.42 4.41 -1.88
CA ALA A 29 31.90 3.07 -2.25
C ALA A 29 32.37 2.95 -3.70
N CYS A 30 31.59 3.43 -4.67
CA CYS A 30 31.88 3.20 -6.09
C CYS A 30 33.02 4.05 -6.66
N ARG A 31 33.40 5.14 -5.98
CA ARG A 31 34.40 6.13 -6.42
C ARG A 31 34.16 6.78 -7.79
N MET A 32 32.99 6.61 -8.41
CA MET A 32 32.69 7.25 -9.70
C MET A 32 32.61 8.79 -9.61
N CYS A 33 32.23 9.32 -8.45
CA CYS A 33 32.03 10.76 -8.23
C CYS A 33 33.33 11.54 -7.93
N LEU A 34 34.49 11.07 -8.39
CA LEU A 34 35.77 11.75 -8.11
C LEU A 34 35.81 13.13 -8.78
N VAL A 35 36.16 14.14 -7.99
CA VAL A 35 36.30 15.54 -8.42
C VAL A 35 37.60 16.13 -7.88
N GLU A 36 38.14 17.12 -8.57
CA GLU A 36 39.26 17.92 -8.10
C GLU A 36 38.74 19.14 -7.33
N ILE A 37 39.31 19.40 -6.15
CA ILE A 37 38.98 20.57 -5.34
C ILE A 37 40.23 21.41 -5.22
N GLU A 38 40.08 22.70 -5.47
CA GLU A 38 41.20 23.64 -5.39
C GLU A 38 41.83 23.62 -3.99
N GLY A 39 43.17 23.55 -3.95
CA GLY A 39 43.92 23.43 -2.69
C GLY A 39 44.02 22.02 -2.10
N ILE A 40 43.29 21.03 -2.63
CA ILE A 40 43.37 19.63 -2.17
C ILE A 40 44.16 18.78 -3.18
N PRO A 41 45.35 18.24 -2.84
CA PRO A 41 46.20 17.52 -3.78
C PRO A 41 45.62 16.22 -4.33
N LYS A 42 44.70 15.56 -3.63
CA LYS A 42 44.08 14.30 -4.06
C LYS A 42 42.64 14.53 -4.51
N LEU A 43 42.19 13.75 -5.49
CA LEU A 43 40.78 13.73 -5.87
C LEU A 43 39.92 13.32 -4.67
N GLN A 44 38.76 13.96 -4.55
CA GLN A 44 37.81 13.71 -3.47
C GLN A 44 36.55 13.05 -4.03
N ALA A 45 35.91 12.20 -3.22
CA ALA A 45 34.62 11.64 -3.58
C ALA A 45 33.54 12.71 -3.39
N GLY A 46 33.00 13.23 -4.48
CA GLY A 46 32.05 14.34 -4.45
C GLY A 46 30.78 14.02 -3.66
N CYS A 47 30.30 12.77 -3.68
CA CYS A 47 29.08 12.43 -2.95
C CYS A 47 29.22 12.62 -1.43
N THR A 48 30.39 12.42 -0.84
CA THR A 48 30.59 12.56 0.62
C THR A 48 30.85 13.99 1.08
N LEU A 49 30.83 14.95 0.16
CA LEU A 49 31.19 16.34 0.45
C LEU A 49 29.96 17.23 0.53
N THR A 50 30.02 18.20 1.45
CA THR A 50 29.05 19.30 1.54
C THR A 50 29.63 20.51 0.81
N ALA A 51 28.85 21.12 -0.07
CA ALA A 51 29.24 22.37 -0.72
C ALA A 51 29.40 23.50 0.32
N THR A 52 30.49 24.26 0.21
CA THR A 52 30.82 25.37 1.12
C THR A 52 31.12 26.65 0.33
N GLU A 53 31.00 27.79 0.99
CA GLU A 53 31.26 29.10 0.37
C GLU A 53 32.70 29.19 -0.15
N GLY A 54 32.87 29.70 -1.37
CA GLY A 54 34.19 29.81 -2.02
C GLY A 54 34.82 28.49 -2.47
N MET A 55 34.13 27.35 -2.34
CA MET A 55 34.63 26.05 -2.77
C MET A 55 34.66 25.95 -4.30
N VAL A 56 35.86 25.85 -4.88
CA VAL A 56 36.04 25.64 -6.33
C VAL A 56 36.22 24.16 -6.62
N VAL A 57 35.31 23.61 -7.42
CA VAL A 57 35.28 22.20 -7.81
C VAL A 57 35.45 22.07 -9.32
N ARG A 58 36.38 21.24 -9.76
CA ARG A 58 36.61 20.90 -11.17
C ARG A 58 36.21 19.45 -11.41
N THR A 59 35.26 19.24 -12.31
CA THR A 59 34.77 17.91 -12.72
C THR A 59 35.57 17.36 -13.91
N ALA A 60 35.26 16.15 -14.37
CA ALA A 60 35.90 15.57 -15.56
C ALA A 60 35.81 16.46 -16.81
N ALA A 61 34.82 17.35 -16.90
CA ALA A 61 34.70 18.31 -18.00
C ALA A 61 35.78 19.41 -17.97
N THR A 62 36.41 19.66 -16.82
CA THR A 62 37.33 20.80 -16.61
C THR A 62 38.64 20.41 -15.93
N SER A 63 38.82 19.14 -15.56
CA SER A 63 40.03 18.59 -14.96
C SER A 63 40.37 17.24 -15.59
N GLU A 64 41.50 17.17 -16.29
CA GLU A 64 42.05 15.93 -16.84
C GLU A 64 42.30 14.90 -15.75
N LYS A 65 42.71 15.36 -14.56
CA LYS A 65 42.94 14.49 -13.41
C LYS A 65 41.65 13.84 -12.92
N ALA A 66 40.56 14.60 -12.84
CA ALA A 66 39.25 14.05 -12.49
C ALA A 66 38.75 13.09 -13.58
N ALA A 67 38.93 13.43 -14.86
CA ALA A 67 38.58 12.56 -15.98
C ALA A 67 39.32 11.21 -15.93
N ASP A 68 40.66 11.23 -15.78
CA ASP A 68 41.49 10.02 -15.66
C ASP A 68 41.09 9.17 -14.44
N GLY A 69 40.78 9.80 -13.31
CA GLY A 69 40.29 9.11 -12.12
C GLY A 69 38.96 8.40 -12.33
N GLN A 70 38.02 9.02 -13.05
CA GLN A 70 36.72 8.44 -13.37
C GLN A 70 36.84 7.31 -14.41
N GLU A 71 37.62 7.52 -15.46
CA GLU A 71 37.91 6.53 -16.51
C GLU A 71 38.54 5.26 -15.90
N SER A 72 39.57 5.44 -15.08
CA SER A 72 40.25 4.35 -14.35
C SER A 72 39.29 3.62 -13.41
N THR A 73 38.41 4.35 -12.72
CA THR A 73 37.41 3.75 -11.83
C THR A 73 36.41 2.89 -12.61
N LEU A 74 35.91 3.37 -13.75
CA LEU A 74 35.03 2.58 -14.61
C LEU A 74 35.73 1.33 -15.13
N GLU A 75 36.99 1.45 -15.53
CA GLU A 75 37.77 0.29 -15.94
C GLU A 75 37.85 -0.76 -14.82
N PHE A 76 38.09 -0.35 -13.56
CA PHE A 76 38.05 -1.26 -12.40
C PHE A 76 36.67 -1.87 -12.12
N ILE A 77 35.59 -1.10 -12.28
CA ILE A 77 34.22 -1.62 -12.12
C ILE A 77 33.90 -2.68 -13.18
N LEU A 78 34.38 -2.47 -14.41
CA LEU A 78 34.14 -3.36 -15.54
C LEU A 78 35.04 -4.61 -15.55
N VAL A 79 35.95 -4.76 -14.58
CA VAL A 79 36.90 -5.88 -14.48
C VAL A 79 36.21 -7.23 -14.68
N ASN A 80 35.24 -7.53 -13.83
CA ASN A 80 34.50 -8.79 -13.85
C ASN A 80 33.08 -8.65 -14.44
N HIS A 81 32.63 -7.44 -14.78
CA HIS A 81 31.28 -7.24 -15.33
C HIS A 81 31.14 -7.99 -16.67
N PRO A 82 30.07 -8.79 -16.87
CA PRO A 82 29.88 -9.59 -18.07
C PRO A 82 29.48 -8.74 -19.27
N LEU A 83 29.71 -9.25 -20.48
CA LEU A 83 29.29 -8.62 -21.74
C LEU A 83 27.83 -8.98 -22.09
N ASP A 84 26.96 -8.91 -21.09
CA ASP A 84 25.57 -9.37 -21.17
C ASP A 84 24.61 -8.30 -21.71
N CYS A 85 25.07 -7.10 -22.07
CA CYS A 85 24.19 -5.98 -22.45
C CYS A 85 23.10 -6.34 -23.49
N PRO A 86 23.36 -7.16 -24.54
CA PRO A 86 22.33 -7.54 -25.51
C PRO A 86 21.23 -8.44 -24.94
N VAL A 87 21.49 -9.16 -23.85
CA VAL A 87 20.55 -10.10 -23.22
C VAL A 87 20.00 -9.59 -21.89
N CYS A 88 20.72 -8.72 -21.19
CA CYS A 88 20.37 -8.13 -19.90
C CYS A 88 19.09 -7.28 -19.97
N ASP A 89 18.11 -7.55 -19.10
CA ASP A 89 16.82 -6.83 -19.08
C ASP A 89 16.95 -5.36 -18.68
N LYS A 90 18.03 -5.00 -17.97
CA LYS A 90 18.36 -3.62 -17.62
C LYS A 90 18.99 -2.85 -18.79
N GLY A 91 19.37 -3.52 -19.88
CA GLY A 91 19.99 -2.87 -21.04
C GLY A 91 19.07 -1.80 -21.63
N GLY A 92 19.55 -0.57 -21.78
CA GLY A 92 18.75 0.60 -22.16
C GLY A 92 18.18 1.41 -20.99
N GLU A 93 18.26 0.91 -19.74
CA GLU A 93 17.93 1.64 -18.50
C GLU A 93 19.00 1.43 -17.41
N CYS A 94 20.23 1.12 -17.81
CA CYS A 94 21.35 0.77 -16.94
C CYS A 94 22.33 1.94 -16.82
N PRO A 95 22.36 2.66 -15.68
CA PRO A 95 23.33 3.73 -15.47
C PRO A 95 24.78 3.33 -15.73
N LEU A 96 25.18 2.07 -15.49
CA LEU A 96 26.55 1.62 -15.78
C LEU A 96 26.84 1.62 -17.28
N GLN A 97 25.86 1.22 -18.10
CA GLN A 97 25.97 1.27 -19.55
C GLN A 97 26.16 2.72 -20.02
N ASP A 98 25.30 3.62 -19.56
CA ASP A 98 25.30 5.03 -19.97
C ASP A 98 26.56 5.77 -19.52
N LEU A 99 27.02 5.51 -18.29
CA LEU A 99 28.24 6.12 -17.76
C LEU A 99 29.49 5.53 -18.39
N THR A 100 29.49 4.24 -18.74
CA THR A 100 30.60 3.65 -19.50
C THR A 100 30.71 4.26 -20.89
N PHE A 101 29.59 4.52 -21.56
CA PHE A 101 29.61 5.18 -22.87
C PHE A 101 30.15 6.61 -22.79
N ARG A 102 29.79 7.35 -21.73
CA ARG A 102 30.15 8.77 -21.56
C ARG A 102 31.56 9.00 -21.01
N TYR A 103 31.98 8.19 -20.04
CA TYR A 103 33.19 8.42 -19.23
C TYR A 103 34.18 7.23 -19.25
N GLY A 104 33.85 6.15 -19.95
CA GLY A 104 34.68 4.94 -19.97
C GLY A 104 35.85 5.02 -20.96
N PRO A 105 36.82 4.10 -20.85
CA PRO A 105 38.07 4.11 -21.65
C PRO A 105 37.89 3.75 -23.13
N GLY A 106 36.68 3.39 -23.56
CA GLY A 106 36.35 2.93 -24.91
C GLY A 106 36.92 1.55 -25.31
N ARG A 107 38.05 1.14 -24.74
CA ARG A 107 38.70 -0.17 -24.96
C ARG A 107 39.18 -0.76 -23.64
N THR A 108 38.96 -2.06 -23.45
CA THR A 108 39.47 -2.78 -22.27
C THR A 108 40.93 -3.18 -22.45
N ARG A 109 41.74 -3.01 -21.40
CA ARG A 109 43.12 -3.56 -21.32
C ARG A 109 43.15 -4.97 -20.72
N MET A 110 42.00 -5.45 -20.25
CA MET A 110 41.88 -6.71 -19.50
C MET A 110 41.68 -7.88 -20.43
N THR A 111 42.70 -8.72 -20.56
CA THR A 111 42.72 -9.89 -21.44
C THR A 111 42.60 -11.23 -20.69
N PHE A 112 42.24 -11.19 -19.40
CA PHE A 112 42.07 -12.38 -18.58
C PHE A 112 40.60 -12.87 -18.58
N PRO A 113 40.36 -14.16 -18.30
CA PRO A 113 39.01 -14.67 -18.11
C PRO A 113 38.31 -13.96 -16.95
N LYS A 114 37.08 -13.50 -17.18
CA LYS A 114 36.22 -12.89 -16.14
C LYS A 114 35.71 -13.96 -15.18
N VAL A 115 35.45 -13.56 -13.93
CA VAL A 115 34.80 -14.43 -12.94
C VAL A 115 33.36 -14.70 -13.36
N THR A 116 32.95 -15.96 -13.29
CA THR A 116 31.58 -16.42 -13.59
C THR A 116 30.94 -17.03 -12.34
N PHE A 117 29.62 -16.91 -12.23
CA PHE A 117 28.81 -17.47 -11.14
C PHE A 117 27.59 -18.19 -11.70
N ASP A 118 26.93 -19.00 -10.88
CA ASP A 118 25.60 -19.52 -11.19
C ASP A 118 24.61 -18.35 -11.37
N LYS A 119 23.78 -18.43 -12.41
CA LYS A 119 22.80 -17.39 -12.74
C LYS A 119 21.52 -17.98 -13.36
N PRO A 120 20.32 -17.50 -12.99
CA PRO A 120 20.06 -16.58 -11.87
C PRO A 120 20.04 -17.30 -10.51
N ILE A 121 20.48 -16.63 -9.45
CA ILE A 121 20.31 -17.09 -8.06
C ILE A 121 18.96 -16.57 -7.55
N PRO A 122 18.05 -17.44 -7.06
CA PRO A 122 16.77 -17.00 -6.52
C PRO A 122 16.99 -16.35 -5.14
N VAL A 123 16.76 -15.04 -5.05
CA VAL A 123 16.76 -14.30 -3.75
C VAL A 123 15.41 -14.46 -3.07
N SER A 124 14.34 -14.47 -3.85
CA SER A 124 12.99 -14.83 -3.45
C SER A 124 12.20 -15.21 -4.71
N PRO A 125 10.94 -15.69 -4.61
CA PRO A 125 10.07 -15.85 -5.77
C PRO A 125 9.91 -14.59 -6.64
N LEU A 126 10.12 -13.40 -6.06
CA LEU A 126 9.97 -12.11 -6.73
C LEU A 126 11.29 -11.55 -7.30
N ILE A 127 12.43 -11.98 -6.77
CA ILE A 127 13.74 -11.36 -7.04
C ILE A 127 14.77 -12.41 -7.47
N ALA A 128 15.36 -12.17 -8.63
CA ALA A 128 16.49 -12.94 -9.17
C ALA A 128 17.79 -12.13 -9.07
N LEU A 129 18.89 -12.81 -8.74
CA LEU A 129 20.24 -12.23 -8.63
C LEU A 129 21.19 -12.82 -9.68
N ASP A 130 21.66 -11.97 -10.59
CA ASP A 130 22.80 -12.25 -11.47
C ASP A 130 24.08 -11.67 -10.85
N ARG A 131 24.78 -12.48 -10.04
CA ARG A 131 25.87 -12.03 -9.17
C ARG A 131 27.03 -11.37 -9.92
N GLU A 132 27.38 -11.90 -11.09
CA GLU A 132 28.44 -11.35 -11.96
C GLU A 132 28.17 -9.91 -12.46
N ARG A 133 26.91 -9.46 -12.47
CA ARG A 133 26.57 -8.08 -12.84
C ARG A 133 26.76 -7.10 -11.70
N CYS A 134 26.86 -7.56 -10.45
CA CYS A 134 26.91 -6.71 -9.27
C CYS A 134 28.23 -5.94 -9.17
N ILE A 135 28.14 -4.62 -8.97
CA ILE A 135 29.28 -3.71 -8.80
C ILE A 135 29.57 -3.34 -7.34
N LEU A 136 28.96 -4.07 -6.39
CA LEU A 136 29.12 -3.84 -4.95
C LEU A 136 28.90 -2.37 -4.55
N CYS A 137 27.84 -1.75 -5.08
CA CYS A 137 27.45 -0.39 -4.72
C CYS A 137 26.76 -0.30 -3.35
N TYR A 138 26.38 -1.43 -2.77
CA TYR A 138 25.69 -1.60 -1.48
C TYR A 138 24.31 -0.93 -1.34
N ARG A 139 23.72 -0.39 -2.42
CA ARG A 139 22.37 0.23 -2.35
C ARG A 139 21.30 -0.73 -1.82
N CYS A 140 21.37 -2.00 -2.20
CA CYS A 140 20.39 -3.01 -1.78
C CYS A 140 20.52 -3.39 -0.30
N THR A 141 21.75 -3.59 0.21
CA THR A 141 21.98 -3.92 1.62
C THR A 141 21.68 -2.73 2.52
N ARG A 142 22.04 -1.52 2.08
CA ARG A 142 21.69 -0.28 2.79
C ARG A 142 20.19 -0.05 2.86
N PHE A 143 19.45 -0.38 1.81
CA PHE A 143 17.99 -0.32 1.87
C PHE A 143 17.42 -1.27 2.93
N SER A 144 17.88 -2.53 2.92
CA SER A 144 17.48 -3.56 3.87
C SER A 144 17.81 -3.17 5.32
N GLU A 145 18.97 -2.57 5.57
CA GLU A 145 19.43 -2.18 6.91
C GLU A 145 18.87 -0.84 7.38
N GLU A 146 18.94 0.21 6.54
CA GLU A 146 18.72 1.60 6.97
C GLU A 146 17.29 2.11 6.70
N VAL A 147 16.61 1.58 5.68
CA VAL A 147 15.27 2.07 5.27
C VAL A 147 14.19 1.10 5.70
N ALA A 148 14.25 -0.15 5.22
CA ALA A 148 13.28 -1.18 5.54
C ALA A 148 13.45 -1.71 6.98
N GLU A 149 14.67 -1.62 7.53
CA GLU A 149 15.05 -2.15 8.84
C GLU A 149 14.73 -3.65 9.01
N ASP A 150 14.91 -4.42 7.92
CA ASP A 150 14.68 -5.87 7.91
C ASP A 150 15.98 -6.68 8.06
N GLY A 151 17.13 -6.13 7.62
CA GLY A 151 18.44 -6.77 7.76
C GLY A 151 18.60 -8.12 7.04
N LEU A 152 17.72 -8.45 6.10
CA LEU A 152 17.67 -9.76 5.44
C LEU A 152 18.60 -9.88 4.21
N LEU A 153 19.13 -8.77 3.70
CA LEU A 153 20.06 -8.74 2.57
C LEU A 153 21.41 -8.18 3.00
N ILE A 154 22.46 -9.00 2.89
CA ILE A 154 23.79 -8.70 3.43
C ILE A 154 24.89 -8.82 2.38
N ALA A 155 26.05 -8.24 2.70
CA ALA A 155 27.29 -8.51 1.99
C ALA A 155 28.11 -9.54 2.76
N ARG A 156 28.29 -10.73 2.17
CA ARG A 156 29.11 -11.82 2.72
C ARG A 156 30.54 -11.75 2.17
N ASN A 157 31.49 -12.34 2.89
CA ASN A 157 32.93 -12.37 2.59
C ASN A 157 33.59 -10.96 2.63
N ARG A 158 34.81 -10.83 2.10
CA ARG A 158 35.60 -9.58 2.10
C ARG A 158 36.42 -9.42 0.82
N GLY A 159 36.71 -8.16 0.47
CA GLY A 159 37.54 -7.80 -0.68
C GLY A 159 36.90 -8.26 -2.01
N ALA A 160 37.72 -8.78 -2.92
CA ALA A 160 37.26 -9.25 -4.23
C ALA A 160 36.29 -10.46 -4.18
N ARG A 161 36.16 -11.12 -3.01
CA ARG A 161 35.21 -12.23 -2.80
C ARG A 161 33.86 -11.77 -2.22
N SER A 162 33.68 -10.47 -2.00
CA SER A 162 32.44 -9.94 -1.42
C SER A 162 31.27 -10.19 -2.35
N GLU A 163 30.16 -10.68 -1.81
CA GLU A 163 28.96 -11.01 -2.58
C GLU A 163 27.70 -10.65 -1.82
N ILE A 164 26.64 -10.32 -2.57
CA ILE A 164 25.32 -10.08 -2.00
C ILE A 164 24.62 -11.43 -1.82
N ALA A 165 24.06 -11.65 -0.63
CA ALA A 165 23.36 -12.87 -0.26
C ALA A 165 22.24 -12.58 0.74
N THR A 166 21.28 -13.50 0.84
CA THR A 166 20.32 -13.55 1.94
C THR A 166 20.93 -14.20 3.17
N PHE A 167 20.27 -14.07 4.32
CA PHE A 167 20.67 -14.75 5.55
C PHE A 167 20.20 -16.23 5.52
N GLU A 168 21.07 -17.15 5.92
CA GLU A 168 20.78 -18.60 6.03
C GLU A 168 20.16 -19.27 4.78
N ASP A 169 20.41 -18.73 3.59
CA ASP A 169 19.79 -19.16 2.32
C ASP A 169 18.24 -19.11 2.33
N GLU A 170 17.65 -18.41 3.29
CA GLU A 170 16.21 -18.16 3.36
C GLU A 170 15.78 -17.13 2.31
N PRO A 171 14.55 -17.22 1.77
CA PRO A 171 14.02 -16.22 0.86
C PRO A 171 13.99 -14.82 1.49
N TYR A 172 14.28 -13.78 0.69
CA TYR A 172 14.14 -12.39 1.13
C TYR A 172 12.65 -12.03 1.30
N ARG A 173 12.08 -12.36 2.46
CA ARG A 173 10.68 -12.12 2.84
C ARG A 173 10.56 -10.80 3.60
N SER A 174 10.31 -9.72 2.87
CA SER A 174 10.12 -8.38 3.42
C SER A 174 9.01 -7.65 2.66
N VAL A 175 8.22 -6.84 3.37
CA VAL A 175 7.12 -6.02 2.80
C VAL A 175 7.60 -5.08 1.69
N PHE A 176 8.90 -4.75 1.67
CA PHE A 176 9.50 -3.81 0.74
C PHE A 176 10.61 -4.42 -0.12
N SER A 177 10.70 -5.76 -0.19
CA SER A 177 11.83 -6.45 -0.83
C SER A 177 12.05 -5.99 -2.27
N GLY A 178 10.99 -5.70 -3.04
CA GLY A 178 11.09 -5.35 -4.44
C GLY A 178 11.74 -3.99 -4.73
N ASN A 179 11.93 -3.12 -3.75
CA ASN A 179 12.62 -1.83 -3.95
C ASN A 179 14.09 -2.03 -4.34
N VAL A 180 14.72 -3.14 -3.95
CA VAL A 180 16.11 -3.43 -4.32
C VAL A 180 16.31 -3.62 -5.82
N ILE A 181 15.25 -3.99 -6.56
CA ILE A 181 15.27 -4.12 -8.03
C ILE A 181 15.40 -2.75 -8.69
N GLU A 182 14.67 -1.75 -8.21
CA GLU A 182 14.76 -0.37 -8.70
C GLU A 182 16.08 0.30 -8.28
N LEU A 183 16.54 0.02 -7.06
CA LEU A 183 17.79 0.55 -6.54
C LEU A 183 19.03 -0.05 -7.21
N CYS A 184 18.94 -1.24 -7.80
CA CYS A 184 20.08 -1.87 -8.46
C CYS A 184 20.43 -1.16 -9.79
N PRO A 185 21.61 -0.54 -9.92
CA PRO A 185 21.96 0.24 -11.10
C PRO A 185 22.42 -0.61 -12.30
N VAL A 186 22.62 -1.91 -12.13
CA VAL A 186 23.38 -2.77 -13.08
C VAL A 186 22.63 -4.03 -13.52
N GLY A 187 21.37 -4.16 -13.14
CA GLY A 187 20.59 -5.37 -13.46
C GLY A 187 21.11 -6.64 -12.78
N ALA A 188 21.79 -6.49 -11.64
CA ALA A 188 22.16 -7.63 -10.80
C ALA A 188 20.95 -8.17 -10.06
N LEU A 189 20.10 -7.30 -9.49
CA LEU A 189 18.81 -7.68 -8.90
C LEU A 189 17.70 -7.31 -9.88
N THR A 190 16.95 -8.29 -10.33
CA THR A 190 15.86 -8.15 -11.31
C THR A 190 14.57 -8.78 -10.80
N SER A 191 13.42 -8.27 -11.23
CA SER A 191 12.13 -8.92 -10.96
C SER A 191 12.05 -10.26 -11.70
N SER A 192 11.79 -11.34 -10.97
CA SER A 192 11.57 -12.68 -11.56
C SER A 192 10.35 -12.69 -12.50
N MET A 193 9.37 -11.81 -12.26
CA MET A 193 8.11 -11.73 -13.02
C MET A 193 8.23 -10.91 -14.32
N TYR A 194 9.26 -10.08 -14.45
CA TYR A 194 9.50 -9.23 -15.63
C TYR A 194 10.73 -9.68 -16.45
N ARG A 195 11.56 -10.54 -15.87
CA ARG A 195 12.79 -11.01 -16.49
C ARG A 195 12.51 -11.61 -17.88
N PHE A 196 13.22 -11.13 -18.89
CA PHE A 196 13.07 -11.50 -20.31
C PHE A 196 11.69 -11.25 -20.95
N ASP A 197 10.84 -10.42 -20.35
CA ASP A 197 9.49 -10.17 -20.85
C ASP A 197 9.42 -8.98 -21.85
N ALA A 198 10.26 -7.95 -21.69
CA ALA A 198 10.32 -6.81 -22.61
C ALA A 198 11.64 -6.02 -22.51
N ARG A 199 12.01 -5.32 -23.59
CA ARG A 199 13.11 -4.34 -23.56
C ARG A 199 12.63 -2.95 -23.16
N PRO A 200 13.47 -2.14 -22.51
CA PRO A 200 13.10 -0.78 -22.08
C PRO A 200 12.61 0.16 -23.20
N TRP A 201 13.01 -0.07 -24.46
CA TRP A 201 12.53 0.70 -25.62
C TRP A 201 11.24 0.16 -26.26
N GLU A 202 10.73 -1.00 -25.83
CA GLU A 202 9.48 -1.61 -26.33
C GLU A 202 8.28 -1.28 -25.43
N ILE A 203 8.54 -0.74 -24.24
CA ILE A 203 7.53 -0.51 -23.21
C ILE A 203 7.04 0.94 -23.19
N GLN A 204 5.84 1.14 -22.67
CA GLN A 204 5.30 2.47 -22.36
C GLN A 204 5.02 2.56 -20.86
N ASN A 205 5.15 3.76 -20.31
CA ASN A 205 4.92 4.03 -18.89
C ASN A 205 3.69 4.91 -18.72
N VAL A 206 2.69 4.41 -17.99
CA VAL A 206 1.49 5.17 -17.65
C VAL A 206 1.59 5.57 -16.18
N PRO A 207 1.76 6.87 -15.87
CA PRO A 207 1.77 7.34 -14.49
C PRO A 207 0.36 7.24 -13.90
N THR A 208 0.23 6.61 -12.74
CA THR A 208 -1.05 6.40 -12.05
C THR A 208 -0.82 6.27 -10.53
N VAL A 209 -1.81 5.77 -9.79
CA VAL A 209 -1.75 5.57 -8.34
C VAL A 209 -2.05 4.12 -7.95
N CYS A 210 -1.43 3.67 -6.85
CA CYS A 210 -1.65 2.36 -6.29
C CYS A 210 -2.92 2.34 -5.43
N THR A 211 -3.80 1.37 -5.68
CA THR A 211 -5.04 1.15 -4.92
C THR A 211 -4.94 -0.07 -3.99
N GLY A 212 -3.73 -0.44 -3.56
CA GLY A 212 -3.53 -1.63 -2.71
C GLY A 212 -3.79 -1.42 -1.22
N CYS A 213 -3.76 -0.16 -0.77
CA CYS A 213 -4.08 0.31 0.58
C CYS A 213 -4.35 1.83 0.53
N ALA A 214 -4.70 2.42 1.66
CA ALA A 214 -5.09 3.83 1.78
C ALA A 214 -3.99 4.88 1.58
N THR A 215 -2.74 4.47 1.34
CA THR A 215 -1.63 5.43 1.18
C THR A 215 -1.72 6.19 -0.13
N GLY A 216 -2.18 5.54 -1.21
CA GLY A 216 -2.21 6.16 -2.54
C GLY A 216 -0.82 6.39 -3.14
N CYS A 217 0.10 5.43 -3.00
CA CYS A 217 1.46 5.57 -3.54
C CYS A 217 1.45 5.87 -5.04
N ASN A 218 2.26 6.81 -5.47
CA ASN A 218 2.40 7.14 -6.89
C ASN A 218 3.22 6.05 -7.59
N ILE A 219 2.69 5.55 -8.72
CA ILE A 219 3.30 4.46 -9.47
C ILE A 219 3.37 4.79 -10.97
N SER A 220 4.18 4.01 -11.68
CA SER A 220 4.20 3.95 -13.13
C SER A 220 3.91 2.52 -13.56
N ALA A 221 2.77 2.32 -14.24
CA ALA A 221 2.43 1.05 -14.84
C ALA A 221 3.16 0.92 -16.19
N THR A 222 4.09 -0.03 -16.28
CA THR A 222 4.79 -0.33 -17.52
C THR A 222 3.96 -1.31 -18.34
N ILE A 223 3.62 -0.94 -19.58
CA ILE A 223 2.79 -1.72 -20.49
C ILE A 223 3.55 -2.13 -21.75
N ARG A 224 3.16 -3.29 -22.29
CA ARG A 224 3.56 -3.78 -23.62
C ARG A 224 2.40 -4.57 -24.20
N GLU A 225 2.05 -4.30 -25.47
CA GLU A 225 1.02 -5.05 -26.20
C GLU A 225 -0.33 -5.13 -25.43
N GLY A 226 -0.74 -4.01 -24.83
CA GLY A 226 -2.00 -3.93 -24.08
C GLY A 226 -2.01 -4.67 -22.74
N LYS A 227 -0.86 -5.14 -22.25
CA LYS A 227 -0.72 -5.84 -20.96
C LYS A 227 0.24 -5.10 -20.03
N VAL A 228 -0.09 -5.09 -18.74
CA VAL A 228 0.82 -4.61 -17.69
C VAL A 228 1.92 -5.65 -17.50
N LYS A 229 3.18 -5.19 -17.57
CA LYS A 229 4.37 -6.07 -17.47
C LYS A 229 5.13 -5.89 -16.15
N ARG A 230 5.15 -4.67 -15.60
CA ARG A 230 5.70 -4.36 -14.27
C ARG A 230 5.12 -3.07 -13.72
N ILE A 231 5.21 -2.89 -12.40
CA ILE A 231 4.91 -1.63 -11.71
C ILE A 231 6.20 -1.07 -11.11
N LEU A 232 6.49 0.20 -11.39
CA LEU A 232 7.61 0.95 -10.81
C LEU A 232 7.08 2.03 -9.87
N SER A 233 7.90 2.40 -8.89
CA SER A 233 7.61 3.56 -8.03
C SER A 233 7.69 4.87 -8.82
N ARG A 234 6.87 5.85 -8.47
CA ARG A 234 6.99 7.23 -8.96
C ARG A 234 7.05 8.16 -7.76
N ASN A 235 8.15 8.88 -7.62
CA ASN A 235 8.40 9.68 -6.42
C ASN A 235 7.32 10.75 -6.18
N HIS A 236 6.68 10.68 -5.01
CA HIS A 236 5.95 11.78 -4.40
C HIS A 236 6.56 12.15 -3.05
N ALA A 237 7.15 13.34 -2.93
CA ALA A 237 7.91 13.74 -1.74
C ALA A 237 7.09 13.72 -0.45
N GLU A 238 5.78 14.00 -0.55
CA GLU A 238 4.88 14.08 0.60
C GLU A 238 4.19 12.76 0.97
N ILE A 239 4.13 11.78 0.05
CA ILE A 239 3.35 10.54 0.24
C ILE A 239 4.29 9.36 0.45
N ASP A 240 5.07 9.01 -0.57
CA ASP A 240 5.80 7.73 -0.64
C ASP A 240 7.32 7.88 -0.75
N ARG A 241 7.82 9.06 -1.11
CA ARG A 241 9.23 9.33 -1.44
C ARG A 241 9.79 8.28 -2.44
N GLY A 242 8.95 7.79 -3.34
CA GLY A 242 9.24 6.76 -4.33
C GLY A 242 9.49 5.36 -3.74
N TRP A 243 9.07 5.09 -2.52
CA TRP A 243 9.05 3.72 -1.99
C TRP A 243 7.73 3.04 -2.34
N LEU A 244 7.77 1.72 -2.58
CA LEU A 244 6.58 0.95 -2.90
C LEU A 244 6.65 -0.42 -2.22
N CYS A 245 5.57 -0.81 -1.53
CA CYS A 245 5.47 -2.14 -0.94
C CYS A 245 5.27 -3.22 -2.01
N ASP A 246 5.55 -4.47 -1.64
CA ASP A 246 5.46 -5.61 -2.55
C ASP A 246 4.02 -5.86 -3.01
N LYS A 247 3.01 -5.52 -2.19
CA LYS A 247 1.60 -5.54 -2.61
C LYS A 247 1.37 -4.66 -3.83
N GLY A 248 1.74 -3.38 -3.74
CA GLY A 248 1.54 -2.43 -4.84
C GLY A 248 2.40 -2.74 -6.06
N ARG A 249 3.55 -3.37 -5.87
CA ARG A 249 4.52 -3.68 -6.91
C ARG A 249 4.20 -4.93 -7.72
N PHE A 250 3.72 -5.99 -7.07
CA PHE A 250 3.66 -7.32 -7.67
C PHE A 250 2.24 -7.88 -7.82
N THR A 251 1.20 -7.21 -7.33
CA THR A 251 -0.17 -7.75 -7.42
C THR A 251 -0.75 -7.70 -8.83
N TYR A 252 -0.18 -6.93 -9.78
CA TYR A 252 -0.74 -6.72 -11.13
C TYR A 252 -1.11 -7.97 -11.97
N PRO A 253 -0.53 -9.19 -11.78
CA PRO A 253 -0.97 -10.37 -12.52
C PRO A 253 -2.41 -10.81 -12.25
N HIS A 254 -3.06 -10.35 -11.16
CA HIS A 254 -4.47 -10.64 -10.90
C HIS A 254 -5.40 -10.24 -12.06
N LEU A 255 -5.00 -9.26 -12.89
CA LEU A 255 -5.72 -8.89 -14.12
C LEU A 255 -5.83 -10.05 -15.13
N GLN A 256 -4.98 -11.07 -15.01
CA GLN A 256 -4.97 -12.27 -15.85
C GLN A 256 -5.31 -13.53 -15.04
N ALA A 257 -5.96 -13.38 -13.88
CA ALA A 257 -6.40 -14.51 -13.06
C ALA A 257 -7.31 -15.45 -13.86
N ARG A 258 -7.23 -16.75 -13.55
CA ARG A 258 -7.95 -17.80 -14.30
C ARG A 258 -9.45 -17.78 -14.09
N ASP A 259 -9.90 -17.34 -12.93
CA ASP A 259 -11.30 -17.23 -12.57
C ASP A 259 -11.88 -15.83 -12.87
N ARG A 260 -11.18 -15.04 -13.69
CA ARG A 260 -11.63 -13.70 -14.07
C ARG A 260 -12.90 -13.77 -14.92
N ILE A 261 -13.92 -13.04 -14.51
CA ILE A 261 -15.18 -12.90 -15.22
C ILE A 261 -15.01 -11.87 -16.35
N THR A 262 -15.43 -12.22 -17.56
CA THR A 262 -15.36 -11.33 -18.75
C THR A 262 -16.72 -11.04 -19.38
N ALA A 263 -17.76 -11.79 -18.99
CA ALA A 263 -19.13 -11.64 -19.46
C ALA A 263 -20.11 -11.77 -18.29
N PRO A 264 -21.28 -11.11 -18.32
CA PRO A 264 -22.28 -11.23 -17.26
C PRO A 264 -22.70 -12.68 -17.03
N LEU A 265 -22.88 -13.05 -15.77
CA LEU A 265 -23.33 -14.39 -15.39
C LEU A 265 -24.64 -14.27 -14.62
N ARG A 266 -25.61 -15.13 -14.93
CA ARG A 266 -26.89 -15.19 -14.22
C ARG A 266 -27.13 -16.59 -13.66
N ARG A 267 -27.68 -16.68 -12.46
CA ARG A 267 -28.06 -17.93 -11.83
C ARG A 267 -29.29 -18.51 -12.54
N GLY A 268 -29.05 -19.62 -13.24
CA GLY A 268 -30.07 -20.46 -13.85
C GLY A 268 -30.32 -21.74 -13.05
N ARG A 269 -31.05 -22.69 -13.65
CA ARG A 269 -31.40 -23.96 -13.00
C ARG A 269 -30.20 -24.90 -12.78
N LYS A 270 -29.15 -24.77 -13.59
CA LYS A 270 -27.96 -25.64 -13.56
C LYS A 270 -26.74 -24.97 -12.91
N GLY A 271 -26.90 -23.76 -12.37
CA GLY A 271 -25.81 -22.94 -11.86
C GLY A 271 -25.73 -21.60 -12.58
N LEU A 272 -24.57 -20.97 -12.53
CA LEU A 272 -24.30 -19.72 -13.24
C LEU A 272 -24.10 -19.98 -14.73
N GLU A 273 -24.78 -19.22 -15.56
CA GLU A 273 -24.74 -19.30 -17.02
C GLU A 273 -24.37 -17.92 -17.58
N GLU A 274 -23.53 -17.87 -18.61
CA GLU A 274 -23.19 -16.64 -19.31
C GLU A 274 -24.43 -16.10 -20.04
N VAL A 275 -24.69 -14.80 -19.89
CA VAL A 275 -25.80 -14.10 -20.55
C VAL A 275 -25.30 -12.87 -21.28
N SER A 276 -26.08 -12.38 -22.25
CA SER A 276 -25.77 -11.13 -22.93
C SER A 276 -25.89 -9.93 -21.99
N TRP A 277 -25.24 -8.82 -22.35
CA TRP A 277 -25.37 -7.57 -21.59
C TRP A 277 -26.81 -7.03 -21.55
N ASP A 278 -27.58 -7.19 -22.63
CA ASP A 278 -28.97 -6.73 -22.64
C ASP A 278 -29.83 -7.55 -21.68
N GLU A 279 -29.70 -8.88 -21.69
CA GLU A 279 -30.36 -9.78 -20.74
C GLU A 279 -29.93 -9.52 -19.28
N ALA A 280 -28.65 -9.23 -19.05
CA ALA A 280 -28.13 -8.90 -17.73
C ALA A 280 -28.74 -7.59 -17.20
N LEU A 281 -28.82 -6.56 -18.05
CA LEU A 281 -29.41 -5.27 -17.68
C LEU A 281 -30.92 -5.37 -17.49
N GLU A 282 -31.63 -6.18 -18.29
CA GLU A 282 -33.05 -6.49 -18.07
C GLU A 282 -33.30 -7.25 -16.76
N ALA A 283 -32.43 -8.21 -16.42
CA ALA A 283 -32.52 -8.92 -15.15
C ALA A 283 -32.26 -7.98 -13.97
N ALA A 284 -31.23 -7.12 -14.05
CA ALA A 284 -30.94 -6.13 -13.04
C ALA A 284 -32.11 -5.15 -12.86
N GLU A 285 -32.65 -4.61 -13.96
CA GLU A 285 -33.81 -3.72 -13.93
C GLU A 285 -35.02 -4.38 -13.25
N THR A 286 -35.32 -5.63 -13.61
CA THR A 286 -36.43 -6.39 -13.04
C THR A 286 -36.27 -6.54 -11.52
N MET A 287 -35.11 -7.03 -11.07
CA MET A 287 -34.80 -7.20 -9.64
C MET A 287 -34.93 -5.87 -8.88
N LEU A 288 -34.38 -4.78 -9.43
CA LEU A 288 -34.43 -3.46 -8.80
C LEU A 288 -35.84 -2.88 -8.72
N ARG A 289 -36.69 -3.10 -9.75
CA ARG A 289 -38.10 -2.65 -9.72
C ARG A 289 -38.94 -3.45 -8.73
N GLU A 290 -38.77 -4.77 -8.70
CA GLU A 290 -39.51 -5.66 -7.80
C GLU A 290 -39.18 -5.44 -6.32
N ALA A 291 -37.98 -4.92 -6.02
CA ALA A 291 -37.58 -4.61 -4.66
C ALA A 291 -38.32 -3.41 -4.04
N GLU A 292 -38.98 -2.55 -4.83
CA GLU A 292 -39.72 -1.37 -4.35
C GLU A 292 -38.94 -0.51 -3.32
N GLY A 293 -37.63 -0.35 -3.52
CA GLY A 293 -36.74 0.42 -2.63
C GLY A 293 -36.18 -0.35 -1.43
N ALA A 294 -36.57 -1.62 -1.23
CA ALA A 294 -35.99 -2.54 -0.24
C ALA A 294 -34.61 -3.06 -0.69
N ILE A 295 -33.68 -2.14 -0.95
CA ILE A 295 -32.36 -2.42 -1.53
C ILE A 295 -31.28 -1.96 -0.55
N VAL A 296 -30.29 -2.82 -0.34
CA VAL A 296 -29.06 -2.49 0.40
C VAL A 296 -27.89 -2.50 -0.57
N THR A 297 -27.04 -1.48 -0.50
CA THR A 297 -25.84 -1.39 -1.34
C THR A 297 -24.58 -1.62 -0.50
N ALA A 298 -23.77 -2.62 -0.80
CA ALA A 298 -22.46 -2.80 -0.20
C ALA A 298 -21.37 -2.29 -1.15
N LEU A 299 -20.67 -1.23 -0.74
CA LEU A 299 -19.63 -0.61 -1.56
C LEU A 299 -18.23 -1.03 -1.08
N SER A 300 -17.41 -1.47 -2.02
CA SER A 300 -15.98 -1.65 -1.80
C SER A 300 -15.32 -0.28 -1.65
N GLY A 301 -14.41 -0.16 -0.69
CA GLY A 301 -13.56 1.01 -0.59
C GLY A 301 -12.46 1.05 -1.64
N SER A 302 -12.48 0.16 -2.64
CA SER A 302 -11.57 0.16 -3.79
C SER A 302 -12.17 0.77 -5.06
N GLU A 303 -13.47 1.10 -5.07
CA GLU A 303 -14.09 1.76 -6.23
C GLU A 303 -13.53 3.17 -6.45
N THR A 304 -13.55 3.65 -7.70
CA THR A 304 -13.26 5.06 -7.96
C THR A 304 -14.38 5.93 -7.43
N THR A 305 -14.08 7.19 -7.15
CA THR A 305 -15.08 8.14 -6.64
C THR A 305 -16.27 8.29 -7.60
N GLU A 306 -15.99 8.24 -8.91
CA GLU A 306 -16.98 8.37 -9.97
C GLU A 306 -17.90 7.16 -10.07
N ILE A 307 -17.37 5.93 -9.93
CA ILE A 307 -18.19 4.70 -9.94
C ILE A 307 -19.12 4.68 -8.72
N ALA A 308 -18.58 4.99 -7.54
CA ALA A 308 -19.38 5.06 -6.31
C ALA A 308 -20.51 6.10 -6.43
N PHE A 309 -20.21 7.29 -6.97
CA PHE A 309 -21.21 8.33 -7.20
C PHE A 309 -22.26 7.93 -8.23
N ALA A 310 -21.85 7.39 -9.38
CA ALA A 310 -22.76 6.97 -10.45
C ALA A 310 -23.71 5.86 -9.99
N LEU A 311 -23.18 4.84 -9.28
CA LEU A 311 -24.01 3.78 -8.70
C LEU A 311 -24.95 4.36 -7.62
N GLY A 312 -24.45 5.26 -6.79
CA GLY A 312 -25.26 6.00 -5.80
C GLY A 312 -26.39 6.78 -6.45
N ARG A 313 -26.15 7.49 -7.56
CA ARG A 313 -27.18 8.25 -8.29
C ARG A 313 -28.24 7.33 -8.87
N LEU A 314 -27.84 6.24 -9.52
CA LEU A 314 -28.77 5.21 -10.02
C LEU A 314 -29.69 4.70 -8.91
N LEU A 315 -29.13 4.26 -7.78
CA LEU A 315 -29.90 3.60 -6.72
C LEU A 315 -30.71 4.60 -5.89
N ARG A 316 -30.12 5.72 -5.46
CA ARG A 316 -30.76 6.71 -4.58
C ARG A 316 -31.75 7.58 -5.33
N ALA A 317 -31.37 8.13 -6.49
CA ALA A 317 -32.24 9.03 -7.24
C ALA A 317 -33.20 8.27 -8.17
N GLY A 318 -32.77 7.15 -8.76
CA GLY A 318 -33.58 6.39 -9.71
C GLY A 318 -34.52 5.37 -9.08
N VAL A 319 -34.07 4.67 -8.03
CA VAL A 319 -34.83 3.57 -7.40
C VAL A 319 -35.33 3.92 -5.99
N GLY A 320 -34.89 5.04 -5.41
CA GLY A 320 -35.28 5.46 -4.05
C GLY A 320 -34.65 4.60 -2.94
N ALA A 321 -33.50 3.97 -3.22
CA ALA A 321 -32.80 3.12 -2.28
C ALA A 321 -31.66 3.88 -1.59
N HIS A 322 -31.78 4.11 -0.28
CA HIS A 322 -30.85 4.97 0.48
C HIS A 322 -29.98 4.22 1.50
N SER A 323 -30.10 2.89 1.59
CA SER A 323 -29.30 2.07 2.51
C SER A 323 -27.96 1.66 1.89
N ALA A 324 -26.86 1.93 2.59
CA ALA A 324 -25.55 1.40 2.22
C ALA A 324 -24.78 0.80 3.39
N VAL A 325 -23.98 -0.21 3.07
CA VAL A 325 -22.87 -0.69 3.87
C VAL A 325 -21.60 -0.13 3.25
N LEU A 326 -21.06 0.88 3.93
CA LEU A 326 -19.78 1.49 3.56
C LEU A 326 -18.63 0.64 4.12
N PRO A 327 -17.46 0.65 3.46
CA PRO A 327 -16.33 -0.20 3.84
C PRO A 327 -15.81 0.10 5.25
N GLU A 328 -15.95 1.36 5.68
CA GLU A 328 -15.62 1.83 7.01
C GLU A 328 -16.24 3.20 7.25
N ALA A 329 -16.47 3.54 8.52
CA ALA A 329 -16.91 4.89 8.83
C ALA A 329 -15.75 5.88 8.77
N THR A 330 -16.08 7.06 8.26
CA THR A 330 -15.16 8.16 7.98
C THR A 330 -15.56 9.35 8.85
N SER A 331 -14.64 10.29 9.07
CA SER A 331 -14.91 11.45 9.91
C SER A 331 -14.29 12.70 9.30
N HIS A 332 -15.13 13.69 8.99
CA HIS A 332 -14.71 15.01 8.52
C HIS A 332 -13.94 15.81 9.59
N ALA A 333 -14.09 15.48 10.88
CA ALA A 333 -13.36 16.13 11.96
C ALA A 333 -11.82 16.01 11.80
N LEU A 334 -11.33 14.97 11.12
CA LEU A 334 -9.91 14.81 10.81
C LEU A 334 -9.35 15.90 9.90
N GLU A 335 -10.20 16.57 9.12
CA GLU A 335 -9.77 17.60 8.18
C GLU A 335 -9.17 18.83 8.87
N ALA A 336 -9.50 19.04 10.15
CA ALA A 336 -8.90 20.08 10.99
C ALA A 336 -7.45 19.79 11.38
N PHE A 337 -7.03 18.52 11.35
CA PHE A 337 -5.70 18.07 11.76
C PHE A 337 -4.89 17.50 10.59
N ARG A 338 -5.30 17.83 9.37
CA ARG A 338 -4.67 17.38 8.11
C ARG A 338 -3.21 17.84 8.04
N LEU A 339 -2.35 16.90 7.66
CA LEU A 339 -0.94 17.09 7.35
C LEU A 339 -0.54 16.15 6.20
N PRO A 340 0.51 16.46 5.43
CA PRO A 340 1.09 15.49 4.52
C PRO A 340 1.69 14.31 5.30
N LEU A 341 1.64 13.10 4.74
CA LEU A 341 2.23 11.89 5.34
C LEU A 341 3.72 12.08 5.70
N SER A 342 4.47 12.84 4.90
CA SER A 342 5.87 13.18 5.19
C SER A 342 6.06 13.93 6.51
N ALA A 343 5.04 14.62 7.05
CA ALA A 343 5.12 15.28 8.34
C ALA A 343 5.33 14.31 9.50
N ILE A 344 4.97 13.03 9.34
CA ILE A 344 5.23 11.96 10.30
C ILE A 344 6.75 11.84 10.55
N ALA A 345 7.58 11.97 9.51
CA ALA A 345 9.04 11.92 9.65
C ALA A 345 9.63 13.13 10.41
N GLU A 346 8.91 14.25 10.44
CA GLU A 346 9.34 15.50 11.06
C GLU A 346 8.79 15.71 12.48
N ALA A 347 7.94 14.77 12.94
CA ALA A 347 7.33 14.81 14.26
C ALA A 347 8.37 14.60 15.37
N GLU A 348 8.13 15.18 16.55
CA GLU A 348 8.95 14.96 17.75
C GLU A 348 8.34 13.92 18.70
N LEU A 349 7.02 13.77 18.66
CA LEU A 349 6.26 12.80 19.44
C LEU A 349 5.15 12.21 18.56
N ILE A 350 5.10 10.89 18.48
CA ILE A 350 4.08 10.16 17.73
C ILE A 350 3.40 9.17 18.65
N VAL A 351 2.08 9.18 18.70
CA VAL A 351 1.27 8.21 19.45
C VAL A 351 0.42 7.42 18.47
N VAL A 352 0.75 6.13 18.34
CA VAL A 352 0.01 5.16 17.52
C VAL A 352 -0.93 4.42 18.44
N MET A 353 -2.23 4.41 18.14
CA MET A 353 -3.28 3.74 18.89
C MET A 353 -4.00 2.73 18.00
N GLY A 354 -4.59 1.70 18.59
CA GLY A 354 -5.32 0.67 17.87
C GLY A 354 -4.60 -0.68 17.86
N ASP A 355 -5.36 -1.71 17.51
CA ASP A 355 -4.97 -3.10 17.73
C ASP A 355 -4.13 -3.68 16.58
N ASP A 356 -4.12 -3.04 15.40
CA ASP A 356 -3.47 -3.55 14.20
C ASP A 356 -2.07 -2.94 14.00
N PRO A 357 -1.07 -3.73 13.56
CA PRO A 357 0.23 -3.18 13.21
C PRO A 357 0.12 -2.22 12.03
N VAL A 358 0.80 -1.07 12.14
CA VAL A 358 0.77 -0.02 11.08
C VAL A 358 1.19 -0.57 9.73
N VAL A 359 2.21 -1.43 9.68
CA VAL A 359 2.70 -2.04 8.43
C VAL A 359 1.64 -2.87 7.71
N GLU A 360 0.68 -3.46 8.44
CA GLU A 360 -0.40 -4.25 7.84
C GLU A 360 -1.46 -3.37 7.17
N ARG A 361 -1.63 -2.13 7.67
CA ARG A 361 -2.62 -1.16 7.16
C ARG A 361 -2.04 -0.21 6.11
N ALA A 362 -0.91 0.40 6.41
CA ALA A 362 -0.28 1.43 5.59
C ALA A 362 1.26 1.30 5.67
N PRO A 363 1.87 0.46 4.81
CA PRO A 363 3.30 0.17 4.87
C PRO A 363 4.18 1.42 4.80
N ILE A 364 3.81 2.40 3.98
CA ILE A 364 4.58 3.63 3.83
C ILE A 364 4.56 4.47 5.10
N VAL A 365 3.45 4.45 5.86
CA VAL A 365 3.38 5.07 7.18
C VAL A 365 4.38 4.39 8.13
N ASP A 366 4.56 3.07 8.07
CA ASP A 366 5.60 2.37 8.85
C ASP A 366 7.02 2.86 8.50
N LEU A 367 7.32 3.08 7.21
CA LEU A 367 8.61 3.70 6.81
C LEU A 367 8.77 5.11 7.35
N TRP A 368 7.70 5.91 7.38
CA TRP A 368 7.73 7.24 7.98
C TRP A 368 7.96 7.21 9.50
N LEU A 369 7.33 6.27 10.21
CA LEU A 369 7.56 6.07 11.64
C LEU A 369 9.01 5.65 11.93
N LYS A 370 9.57 4.74 11.12
CA LYS A 370 10.98 4.34 11.22
C LYS A 370 11.91 5.53 10.98
N GLU A 371 11.63 6.35 9.96
CA GLU A 371 12.41 7.56 9.72
C GLU A 371 12.32 8.57 10.86
N ALA A 372 11.13 8.79 11.43
CA ALA A 372 10.94 9.67 12.58
C ALA A 372 11.81 9.21 13.77
N ARG A 373 11.82 7.90 14.08
CA ARG A 373 12.67 7.33 15.13
C ARG A 373 14.16 7.59 14.87
N ARG A 374 14.62 7.39 13.63
CA ARG A 374 16.02 7.66 13.25
C ARG A 374 16.39 9.14 13.40
N ARG A 375 15.42 10.05 13.26
CA ARG A 375 15.57 11.49 13.49
C ARG A 375 15.44 11.90 14.96
N GLY A 376 15.19 10.95 15.86
CA GLY A 376 15.11 11.18 17.30
C GLY A 376 13.69 11.40 17.85
N ALA A 377 12.65 11.19 17.04
CA ALA A 377 11.27 11.25 17.52
C ALA A 377 10.97 10.12 18.52
N GLU A 378 10.18 10.43 19.54
CA GLU A 378 9.60 9.39 20.37
C GLU A 378 8.35 8.82 19.71
N VAL A 379 8.32 7.50 19.51
CA VAL A 379 7.16 6.81 18.93
C VAL A 379 6.59 5.85 19.96
N VAL A 380 5.45 6.23 20.54
CA VAL A 380 4.71 5.45 21.51
C VAL A 380 3.63 4.64 20.78
N VAL A 381 3.75 3.31 20.80
CA VAL A 381 2.73 2.42 20.24
C VAL A 381 1.88 1.90 21.39
N CYS A 382 0.59 2.23 21.37
CA CYS A 382 -0.42 1.88 22.35
C CYS A 382 -1.30 0.76 21.79
N SER A 383 -0.92 -0.49 22.05
CA SER A 383 -1.60 -1.68 21.52
C SER A 383 -1.30 -2.89 22.40
N PRO A 384 -1.94 -4.06 22.18
CA PRO A 384 -1.67 -5.27 22.95
C PRO A 384 -0.22 -5.75 22.91
N ALA A 385 0.54 -5.38 21.88
CA ALA A 385 1.97 -5.71 21.73
C ALA A 385 2.85 -4.45 21.62
N GLY A 386 2.30 -3.29 21.98
CA GLY A 386 2.93 -1.98 21.87
C GLY A 386 3.91 -1.66 23.00
N THR A 387 4.55 -0.49 22.91
CA THR A 387 5.37 0.09 23.98
C THR A 387 4.54 0.36 25.23
N VAL A 388 3.31 0.84 25.04
CA VAL A 388 2.28 0.95 26.07
C VAL A 388 1.27 -0.14 25.79
N GLN A 389 1.15 -1.08 26.72
CA GLN A 389 0.26 -2.21 26.59
C GLN A 389 -1.18 -1.79 26.89
N VAL A 390 -2.04 -1.94 25.89
CA VAL A 390 -3.47 -1.63 25.97
C VAL A 390 -4.24 -2.89 25.59
N ALA A 391 -5.27 -3.24 26.37
CA ALA A 391 -6.14 -4.37 26.03
C ALA A 391 -6.88 -4.11 24.70
N PRO A 392 -7.20 -5.13 23.89
CA PRO A 392 -7.89 -4.95 22.61
C PRO A 392 -9.19 -4.18 22.78
N GLY A 393 -9.45 -3.22 21.89
CA GLY A 393 -10.58 -2.29 22.00
C GLY A 393 -10.45 -1.22 23.10
N GLY A 394 -9.42 -1.25 23.95
CA GLY A 394 -9.15 -0.25 24.98
C GLY A 394 -8.64 1.10 24.46
N SER A 395 -8.37 1.21 23.15
CA SER A 395 -7.85 2.44 22.55
C SER A 395 -8.81 3.63 22.68
N ALA A 396 -10.12 3.39 22.73
CA ALA A 396 -11.11 4.45 22.95
C ALA A 396 -11.05 5.01 24.38
N GLU A 397 -10.84 4.15 25.38
CA GLU A 397 -10.65 4.56 26.77
C GLU A 397 -9.32 5.33 26.91
N LEU A 398 -8.26 4.85 26.27
CA LEU A 398 -6.98 5.54 26.24
C LEU A 398 -7.10 6.97 25.69
N CYS A 399 -7.90 7.21 24.63
CA CYS A 399 -8.12 8.58 24.15
C CYS A 399 -8.64 9.50 25.27
N ARG A 400 -9.63 9.04 26.05
CA ARG A 400 -10.18 9.81 27.19
C ARG A 400 -9.15 10.01 28.31
N GLU A 401 -8.31 9.02 28.57
CA GLU A 401 -7.24 9.16 29.56
C GLU A 401 -6.18 10.19 29.13
N LEU A 402 -5.80 10.19 27.85
CA LEU A 402 -4.81 11.12 27.31
C LEU A 402 -5.30 12.57 27.32
N SER A 403 -6.60 12.81 27.15
CA SER A 403 -7.19 14.14 27.28
C SER A 403 -7.39 14.59 28.72
N GLY A 404 -7.19 13.72 29.72
CA GLY A 404 -7.12 14.07 31.12
C GLY A 404 -5.89 14.91 31.48
N VAL A 405 -6.03 15.86 32.41
CA VAL A 405 -4.93 16.76 32.84
C VAL A 405 -3.82 16.00 33.60
N GLY A 406 -4.18 14.89 34.26
CA GLY A 406 -3.25 14.08 35.06
C GLY A 406 -2.33 13.14 34.25
N ASN A 407 -2.65 12.87 32.99
CA ASN A 407 -1.89 11.90 32.18
C ASN A 407 -0.56 12.52 31.69
N GLU A 408 0.56 11.84 31.94
CA GLU A 408 1.90 12.32 31.55
C GLU A 408 2.07 12.38 30.02
N LEU A 409 1.66 11.33 29.29
CA LEU A 409 1.73 11.32 27.83
C LEU A 409 0.83 12.40 27.22
N GLY A 410 -0.36 12.58 27.78
CA GLY A 410 -1.27 13.68 27.44
C GLY A 410 -0.65 15.07 27.67
N ARG A 411 0.02 15.29 28.80
CA ARG A 411 0.75 16.55 29.07
C ARG A 411 1.85 16.81 28.06
N ARG A 412 2.59 15.78 27.67
CA ARG A 412 3.65 15.87 26.65
C ARG A 412 3.11 16.16 25.26
N LEU A 413 1.99 15.53 24.87
CA LEU A 413 1.27 15.84 23.63
C LEU A 413 0.80 17.31 23.60
N ARG A 414 0.26 17.83 24.71
CA ARG A 414 -0.12 19.24 24.83
C ARG A 414 1.08 20.20 24.81
N ALA A 415 2.26 19.77 25.20
CA ALA A 415 3.46 20.60 25.17
C ALA A 415 4.17 20.60 23.80
N ALA A 416 4.02 19.52 23.03
CA ALA A 416 4.65 19.36 21.72
C ALA A 416 4.12 20.37 20.68
N ASN A 417 5.01 20.81 19.79
CA ASN A 417 4.73 21.63 18.62
C ASN A 417 4.60 20.82 17.33
N ARG A 418 5.13 19.58 17.33
CA ARG A 418 5.06 18.65 16.20
C ARG A 418 4.68 17.24 16.65
N ALA A 419 3.46 17.11 17.19
CA ALA A 419 2.93 15.83 17.62
C ALA A 419 1.98 15.21 16.57
N VAL A 420 2.08 13.90 16.38
CA VAL A 420 1.21 13.17 15.45
C VAL A 420 0.46 12.06 16.18
N LEU A 421 -0.86 12.02 15.97
CA LEU A 421 -1.71 10.89 16.39
C LEU A 421 -1.97 9.98 15.20
N VAL A 422 -1.87 8.67 15.40
CA VAL A 422 -2.17 7.67 14.36
C VAL A 422 -3.14 6.65 14.92
N TRP A 423 -4.25 6.40 14.25
CA TRP A 423 -5.16 5.28 14.56
C TRP A 423 -4.97 4.14 13.58
N SER A 424 -4.57 2.98 14.10
CA SER A 424 -4.31 1.73 13.39
C SER A 424 -5.10 0.60 14.04
N GLY A 425 -6.39 0.50 13.75
CA GLY A 425 -7.22 -0.56 14.31
C GLY A 425 -8.62 -0.58 13.71
N PRO A 426 -9.34 -1.70 13.88
CA PRO A 426 -10.71 -1.83 13.41
C PRO A 426 -11.66 -0.94 14.23
N GLY A 427 -12.82 -0.61 13.64
CA GLY A 427 -13.89 0.12 14.32
C GLY A 427 -14.03 1.55 13.81
N GLY A 428 -15.12 1.78 13.08
CA GLY A 428 -15.45 2.99 12.33
C GLY A 428 -15.54 4.32 13.10
N GLY A 429 -15.22 4.34 14.39
CA GLY A 429 -15.08 5.58 15.17
C GLY A 429 -13.63 6.07 15.31
N GLY A 430 -12.63 5.31 14.84
CA GLY A 430 -11.20 5.62 15.07
C GLY A 430 -10.80 7.03 14.66
N GLY A 431 -11.17 7.42 13.44
CA GLY A 431 -10.94 8.78 12.93
C GLY A 431 -11.60 9.88 13.75
N ALA A 432 -12.86 9.69 14.17
CA ALA A 432 -13.59 10.63 15.01
C ALA A 432 -12.92 10.80 16.38
N ARG A 433 -12.56 9.68 17.04
CA ARG A 433 -11.93 9.68 18.37
C ARG A 433 -10.58 10.38 18.40
N ILE A 434 -9.72 10.13 17.40
CA ILE A 434 -8.42 10.82 17.36
C ILE A 434 -8.55 12.30 16.98
N ALA A 435 -9.60 12.68 16.23
CA ALA A 435 -9.89 14.08 15.96
C ALA A 435 -10.38 14.81 17.22
N GLU A 436 -11.30 14.21 17.97
CA GLU A 436 -11.72 14.71 19.30
C GLU A 436 -10.51 14.84 20.24
N LEU A 437 -9.68 13.80 20.34
CA LEU A 437 -8.46 13.85 21.16
C LEU A 437 -7.50 14.96 20.70
N ALA A 438 -7.28 15.11 19.39
CA ALA A 438 -6.43 16.18 18.85
C ALA A 438 -6.97 17.57 19.24
N HIS A 439 -8.28 17.76 19.16
CA HIS A 439 -8.95 18.99 19.58
C HIS A 439 -8.76 19.25 21.09
N GLU A 440 -9.02 18.25 21.94
CA GLU A 440 -8.86 18.35 23.40
C GLU A 440 -7.39 18.58 23.84
N LEU A 441 -6.43 18.19 23.00
CA LEU A 441 -5.00 18.45 23.21
C LEU A 441 -4.54 19.82 22.66
N GLY A 442 -5.44 20.58 22.02
CA GLY A 442 -5.16 21.90 21.44
C GLY A 442 -4.31 21.85 20.18
N PHE A 443 -4.54 20.86 19.31
CA PHE A 443 -3.83 20.77 18.03
C PHE A 443 -4.32 21.80 17.00
N ASP A 444 -5.47 22.42 17.22
CA ASP A 444 -6.11 23.42 16.36
C ASP A 444 -5.15 24.60 16.08
N ASP A 445 -4.51 25.11 17.12
CA ASP A 445 -3.57 26.24 17.06
C ASP A 445 -2.12 25.83 16.73
N LYS A 446 -1.90 24.55 16.41
CA LYS A 446 -0.56 23.98 16.21
C LYS A 446 -0.43 23.41 14.79
N PRO A 447 0.09 24.20 13.83
CA PRO A 447 0.20 23.75 12.44
C PRO A 447 1.16 22.57 12.26
N GLY A 448 2.07 22.33 13.21
CA GLY A 448 2.97 21.17 13.19
C GLY A 448 2.36 19.88 13.74
N CYS A 449 1.21 19.93 14.40
CA CYS A 449 0.54 18.77 15.00
C CYS A 449 -0.58 18.24 14.10
N GLY A 450 -0.76 16.93 13.99
CA GLY A 450 -1.79 16.35 13.12
C GLY A 450 -2.29 14.97 13.54
N ALA A 451 -3.30 14.47 12.84
CA ALA A 451 -3.92 13.17 13.12
C ALA A 451 -4.20 12.38 11.84
N PHE A 452 -3.92 11.07 11.87
CA PHE A 452 -4.13 10.16 10.75
C PHE A 452 -4.94 8.94 11.18
N HIS A 453 -6.01 8.65 10.44
CA HIS A 453 -6.68 7.36 10.48
C HIS A 453 -6.07 6.47 9.39
N LEU A 454 -5.80 5.19 9.69
CA LEU A 454 -5.29 4.21 8.71
C LEU A 454 -6.45 3.29 8.26
N PRO A 455 -7.17 3.66 7.19
CA PRO A 455 -8.33 2.90 6.75
C PRO A 455 -7.93 1.52 6.19
N VAL A 456 -8.87 0.58 6.21
CA VAL A 456 -8.67 -0.77 5.65
C VAL A 456 -8.58 -0.70 4.13
N THR A 457 -9.38 0.18 3.54
CA THR A 457 -9.61 0.24 2.09
C THR A 457 -8.92 1.45 1.46
N PRO A 458 -8.55 1.38 0.17
CA PRO A 458 -7.71 2.39 -0.46
C PRO A 458 -8.41 3.74 -0.69
N ASN A 459 -9.72 3.74 -0.89
CA ASN A 459 -10.55 4.87 -1.29
C ASN A 459 -11.84 5.02 -0.45
N GLY A 460 -11.94 4.36 0.71
CA GLY A 460 -13.17 4.37 1.51
C GLY A 460 -13.70 5.77 1.87
N ARG A 461 -12.81 6.74 2.04
CA ARG A 461 -13.15 8.16 2.26
C ARG A 461 -13.93 8.76 1.10
N ALA A 462 -13.43 8.63 -0.14
CA ALA A 462 -14.09 9.20 -1.30
C ALA A 462 -15.36 8.43 -1.65
N VAL A 463 -15.37 7.10 -1.46
CA VAL A 463 -16.56 6.26 -1.67
C VAL A 463 -17.70 6.70 -0.76
N ALA A 464 -17.42 6.92 0.54
CA ALA A 464 -18.42 7.43 1.48
C ALA A 464 -18.93 8.82 1.10
N ALA A 465 -18.03 9.74 0.75
CA ALA A 465 -18.39 11.10 0.32
C ALA A 465 -19.22 11.09 -0.97
N ALA A 466 -18.85 10.26 -1.95
CA ALA A 466 -19.55 10.08 -3.21
C ALA A 466 -20.97 9.53 -3.02
N TRP A 467 -21.14 8.51 -2.16
CA TRP A 467 -22.46 7.98 -1.82
C TRP A 467 -23.34 9.05 -1.14
N SER A 468 -22.78 9.83 -0.23
CA SER A 468 -23.51 10.91 0.43
C SER A 468 -23.93 12.00 -0.55
N ALA A 469 -23.08 12.35 -1.52
CA ALA A 469 -23.33 13.40 -2.50
C ALA A 469 -24.30 12.99 -3.61
N SER A 470 -24.61 11.70 -3.78
CA SER A 470 -25.35 11.24 -4.95
C SER A 470 -26.87 11.46 -4.87
N ALA A 471 -27.42 11.88 -3.74
CA ALA A 471 -28.79 12.39 -3.63
C ALA A 471 -29.02 13.15 -2.32
N ASP A 472 -29.89 14.15 -2.33
CA ASP A 472 -30.35 14.91 -1.15
C ASP A 472 -31.42 14.13 -0.35
N ALA A 473 -31.03 12.98 0.21
CA ALA A 473 -31.90 12.13 1.01
C ALA A 473 -31.14 11.50 2.19
N ASP A 474 -31.82 11.33 3.32
CA ASP A 474 -31.23 10.66 4.49
C ASP A 474 -31.09 9.15 4.25
N GLU A 475 -30.09 8.53 4.90
CA GLU A 475 -29.96 7.07 4.88
C GLU A 475 -31.18 6.41 5.55
N THR A 476 -31.73 5.39 4.88
CA THR A 476 -32.82 4.57 5.40
C THR A 476 -32.33 3.14 5.60
N LYS A 477 -33.00 2.39 6.48
CA LYS A 477 -32.77 0.94 6.63
C LYS A 477 -34.07 0.22 6.31
N PRO A 478 -34.13 -0.61 5.24
CA PRO A 478 -35.34 -1.35 4.94
C PRO A 478 -35.56 -2.46 5.98
N GLU A 479 -36.82 -2.82 6.23
CA GLU A 479 -37.16 -3.90 7.18
C GLU A 479 -36.75 -5.28 6.66
N THR A 480 -36.82 -5.47 5.33
CA THR A 480 -36.37 -6.67 4.62
C THR A 480 -35.42 -6.27 3.49
N ILE A 481 -34.58 -7.20 3.05
CA ILE A 481 -33.66 -6.97 1.93
C ILE A 481 -34.23 -7.68 0.70
N GLY A 482 -34.89 -6.93 -0.19
CA GLY A 482 -35.33 -7.46 -1.49
C GLY A 482 -34.12 -7.70 -2.40
N VAL A 483 -33.27 -6.69 -2.58
CA VAL A 483 -32.03 -6.82 -3.36
C VAL A 483 -30.81 -6.36 -2.57
N LEU A 484 -29.75 -7.15 -2.58
CA LEU A 484 -28.41 -6.71 -2.20
C LEU A 484 -27.60 -6.40 -3.46
N VAL A 485 -27.13 -5.16 -3.59
CA VAL A 485 -26.18 -4.75 -4.65
C VAL A 485 -24.79 -4.67 -4.04
N VAL A 486 -23.86 -5.51 -4.48
CA VAL A 486 -22.47 -5.53 -4.01
C VAL A 486 -21.56 -5.00 -5.11
N SER A 487 -20.76 -3.98 -4.82
CA SER A 487 -19.83 -3.38 -5.78
C SER A 487 -18.39 -3.55 -5.29
N GLY A 488 -17.62 -4.37 -6.01
CA GLY A 488 -16.18 -4.50 -5.84
C GLY A 488 -15.71 -5.59 -4.87
N GLU A 489 -14.43 -5.94 -4.99
CA GLU A 489 -13.87 -7.15 -4.36
C GLU A 489 -13.80 -7.11 -2.83
N ASP A 490 -13.50 -5.96 -2.22
CA ASP A 490 -13.41 -5.87 -0.75
C ASP A 490 -14.78 -6.08 -0.10
N ALA A 491 -15.86 -5.53 -0.69
CA ALA A 491 -17.22 -5.75 -0.22
C ALA A 491 -17.67 -7.20 -0.48
N ALA A 492 -17.34 -7.76 -1.64
CA ALA A 492 -17.67 -9.15 -1.96
C ALA A 492 -16.93 -10.18 -1.05
N ALA A 493 -15.75 -9.83 -0.55
CA ALA A 493 -14.98 -10.66 0.38
C ALA A 493 -15.36 -10.46 1.86
N ASP A 494 -16.18 -9.46 2.18
CA ASP A 494 -16.56 -9.14 3.57
C ASP A 494 -17.58 -10.18 4.11
N PRO A 495 -17.27 -10.87 5.22
CA PRO A 495 -18.20 -11.83 5.84
C PRO A 495 -19.54 -11.21 6.26
N GLY A 496 -19.56 -9.94 6.66
CA GLY A 496 -20.77 -9.20 7.00
C GLY A 496 -21.66 -8.94 5.78
N VAL A 497 -21.06 -8.62 4.63
CA VAL A 497 -21.80 -8.52 3.35
C VAL A 497 -22.35 -9.88 2.93
N ARG A 498 -21.56 -10.95 3.13
CA ARG A 498 -22.02 -12.31 2.91
C ARG A 498 -23.23 -12.69 3.78
N ALA A 499 -23.23 -12.29 5.05
CA ALA A 499 -24.38 -12.50 5.95
C ALA A 499 -25.63 -11.71 5.53
N LEU A 500 -25.47 -10.54 4.89
CA LEU A 500 -26.58 -9.79 4.30
C LEU A 500 -27.11 -10.47 3.03
N ALA A 501 -26.23 -11.07 2.23
CA ALA A 501 -26.62 -11.79 1.03
C ALA A 501 -27.54 -12.99 1.35
N GLU A 502 -27.31 -13.66 2.49
CA GLU A 502 -28.16 -14.76 2.96
C GLU A 502 -29.55 -14.32 3.43
N GLN A 503 -29.73 -13.02 3.68
CA GLN A 503 -31.00 -12.41 4.07
C GLN A 503 -31.73 -11.76 2.88
N ALA A 504 -31.06 -11.61 1.73
CA ALA A 504 -31.60 -10.97 0.55
C ALA A 504 -32.41 -11.93 -0.32
N GLU A 505 -33.49 -11.45 -0.95
CA GLU A 505 -34.24 -12.26 -1.92
C GLU A 505 -33.44 -12.43 -3.23
N HIS A 506 -32.73 -11.38 -3.65
CA HIS A 506 -31.86 -11.36 -4.82
C HIS A 506 -30.53 -10.66 -4.54
N VAL A 507 -29.47 -11.13 -5.19
CA VAL A 507 -28.13 -10.56 -5.05
C VAL A 507 -27.49 -10.24 -6.40
N ILE A 508 -27.16 -8.97 -6.61
CA ILE A 508 -26.41 -8.46 -7.75
C ILE A 508 -24.99 -8.14 -7.29
N VAL A 509 -23.98 -8.72 -7.93
CA VAL A 509 -22.57 -8.48 -7.58
C VAL A 509 -21.79 -7.97 -8.79
N VAL A 510 -21.08 -6.87 -8.62
CA VAL A 510 -20.05 -6.39 -9.54
C VAL A 510 -18.69 -6.91 -9.05
N SER A 511 -18.14 -7.92 -9.72
CA SER A 511 -16.86 -8.54 -9.32
C SER A 511 -16.05 -9.03 -10.52
N MET A 512 -14.73 -9.02 -10.36
CA MET A 512 -13.74 -9.55 -11.27
C MET A 512 -13.66 -11.07 -11.19
N PHE A 513 -14.03 -11.70 -10.07
CA PHE A 513 -13.60 -13.07 -9.76
C PHE A 513 -14.77 -14.01 -9.45
N HIS A 514 -14.93 -15.05 -10.27
CA HIS A 514 -16.02 -16.01 -10.14
C HIS A 514 -15.94 -16.82 -8.83
N GLU A 515 -14.75 -17.25 -8.42
CA GLU A 515 -14.60 -18.08 -7.20
C GLU A 515 -15.00 -17.34 -5.93
N LEU A 516 -14.96 -16.00 -5.94
CA LEU A 516 -15.33 -15.17 -4.79
C LEU A 516 -16.85 -15.14 -4.58
N VAL A 517 -17.63 -15.09 -5.66
CA VAL A 517 -19.07 -14.74 -5.60
C VAL A 517 -20.01 -15.78 -6.16
N GLY A 518 -19.48 -16.79 -6.86
CA GLY A 518 -20.30 -17.77 -7.58
C GLY A 518 -21.22 -18.60 -6.68
N GLY A 519 -20.89 -18.73 -5.39
CA GLY A 519 -21.68 -19.47 -4.41
C GLY A 519 -22.94 -18.76 -3.90
N TRP A 520 -23.16 -17.47 -4.22
CA TRP A 520 -24.25 -16.69 -3.62
C TRP A 520 -24.84 -15.57 -4.46
N ALA A 521 -24.19 -15.14 -5.54
CA ALA A 521 -24.74 -14.13 -6.43
C ALA A 521 -25.85 -14.70 -7.33
N ASP A 522 -26.91 -13.94 -7.60
CA ASP A 522 -27.93 -14.27 -8.61
C ASP A 522 -27.61 -13.67 -9.97
N LEU A 523 -27.02 -12.48 -9.98
CA LEU A 523 -26.50 -11.81 -11.16
C LEU A 523 -25.10 -11.30 -10.86
N ILE A 524 -24.13 -11.62 -11.73
CA ILE A 524 -22.77 -11.13 -11.64
C ILE A 524 -22.47 -10.27 -12.86
N LEU A 525 -22.09 -9.02 -12.62
CA LEU A 525 -21.60 -8.10 -13.64
C LEU A 525 -20.07 -8.06 -13.57
N PRO A 526 -19.35 -8.18 -14.71
CA PRO A 526 -17.90 -8.17 -14.70
C PRO A 526 -17.36 -6.81 -14.23
N ALA A 527 -16.45 -6.82 -13.26
CA ALA A 527 -15.75 -5.62 -12.79
C ALA A 527 -14.40 -5.41 -13.52
N THR A 528 -13.91 -4.18 -13.49
CA THR A 528 -12.60 -3.76 -13.99
C THR A 528 -11.60 -3.53 -12.85
N GLY A 529 -10.32 -3.83 -13.12
CA GLY A 529 -9.25 -3.59 -12.17
C GLY A 529 -8.82 -2.11 -12.17
N ALA A 530 -8.12 -1.68 -11.12
CA ALA A 530 -7.65 -0.29 -10.99
C ALA A 530 -6.77 0.20 -12.16
N LEU A 531 -6.06 -0.70 -12.84
CA LEU A 531 -5.23 -0.35 -14.00
C LEU A 531 -6.01 -0.31 -15.33
N GLU A 532 -7.30 -0.63 -15.30
CA GLU A 532 -8.19 -0.72 -16.47
C GLU A 532 -9.24 0.39 -16.52
N ARG A 533 -9.38 1.15 -15.44
CA ARG A 533 -10.34 2.25 -15.29
C ARG A 533 -9.66 3.61 -15.13
N GLU A 534 -10.45 4.66 -15.35
CA GLU A 534 -10.06 6.05 -15.13
C GLU A 534 -10.97 6.68 -14.08
N GLY A 535 -10.44 7.59 -13.28
CA GLY A 535 -11.20 8.29 -12.25
C GLY A 535 -10.30 8.90 -11.19
N THR A 536 -10.82 9.00 -9.97
CA THR A 536 -10.10 9.54 -8.83
C THR A 536 -10.18 8.63 -7.62
N THR A 537 -9.16 8.72 -6.76
CA THR A 537 -9.14 8.11 -5.43
C THR A 537 -8.63 9.12 -4.40
N MET A 538 -9.11 9.06 -3.17
CA MET A 538 -8.68 9.89 -2.05
C MET A 538 -7.90 9.04 -1.05
N ASN A 539 -6.65 9.42 -0.82
CA ASN A 539 -5.81 8.73 0.17
C ASN A 539 -6.17 9.11 1.62
N LEU A 540 -5.47 8.51 2.58
CA LEU A 540 -5.75 8.67 4.01
C LEU A 540 -5.51 10.09 4.56
N GLU A 541 -4.71 10.92 3.90
CA GLU A 541 -4.52 12.35 4.25
C GLU A 541 -5.60 13.26 3.63
N GLY A 542 -6.50 12.71 2.80
CA GLY A 542 -7.57 13.44 2.13
C GLY A 542 -7.16 14.06 0.81
N ARG A 543 -6.03 13.65 0.22
CA ARG A 543 -5.60 14.11 -1.10
C ARG A 543 -6.30 13.29 -2.19
N LEU A 544 -6.99 14.00 -3.07
CA LEU A 544 -7.61 13.42 -4.25
C LEU A 544 -6.56 13.22 -5.36
N GLN A 545 -6.33 11.99 -5.79
CA GLN A 545 -5.33 11.64 -6.80
C GLN A 545 -6.00 11.03 -8.04
N ARG A 546 -5.41 11.29 -9.22
CA ARG A 546 -5.93 10.80 -10.49
C ARG A 546 -5.49 9.36 -10.76
N LEU A 547 -6.47 8.47 -10.91
CA LEU A 547 -6.28 7.11 -11.41
C LEU A 547 -6.37 7.14 -12.95
N ARG A 548 -5.28 6.76 -13.61
CA ARG A 548 -5.22 6.68 -15.08
C ARG A 548 -5.26 5.23 -15.52
N ARG A 549 -6.10 4.97 -16.54
CA ARG A 549 -6.16 3.69 -17.22
C ARG A 549 -4.84 3.38 -17.92
N ALA A 550 -4.24 2.23 -17.59
CA ALA A 550 -3.01 1.75 -18.20
C ALA A 550 -3.27 0.75 -19.33
N VAL A 551 -4.30 -0.07 -19.22
CA VAL A 551 -4.67 -1.10 -20.21
C VAL A 551 -6.18 -1.11 -20.43
N SER A 552 -6.64 -1.64 -21.57
CA SER A 552 -8.08 -1.76 -21.83
C SER A 552 -8.67 -2.95 -21.06
N PRO A 553 -9.85 -2.81 -20.43
CA PRO A 553 -10.54 -3.93 -19.79
C PRO A 553 -11.05 -4.95 -20.82
N PRO A 554 -11.26 -6.22 -20.41
CA PRO A 554 -11.87 -7.26 -21.26
C PRO A 554 -13.40 -7.16 -21.35
N CYS A 555 -14.02 -6.30 -20.55
CA CYS A 555 -15.46 -6.03 -20.49
C CYS A 555 -15.72 -4.52 -20.61
N PRO A 556 -16.97 -4.09 -20.90
CA PRO A 556 -17.36 -2.68 -20.77
C PRO A 556 -17.02 -2.10 -19.39
N ASP A 557 -16.57 -0.85 -19.37
CA ASP A 557 -16.34 -0.06 -18.15
C ASP A 557 -17.64 0.06 -17.33
N GLU A 558 -17.51 0.12 -16.00
CA GLU A 558 -18.65 0.18 -15.11
C GLU A 558 -19.54 1.39 -15.35
N LEU A 559 -18.97 2.56 -15.61
CA LEU A 559 -19.75 3.76 -15.92
C LEU A 559 -20.59 3.59 -17.19
N ALA A 560 -20.13 2.78 -18.15
CA ALA A 560 -20.85 2.55 -19.40
C ALA A 560 -22.13 1.75 -19.19
N TRP A 561 -22.12 0.70 -18.35
CA TRP A 561 -23.33 -0.08 -18.08
C TRP A 561 -24.20 0.58 -17.00
N ILE A 562 -23.61 1.27 -16.01
CA ILE A 562 -24.36 2.06 -15.01
C ILE A 562 -25.16 3.14 -15.72
N SER A 563 -24.56 3.89 -16.65
CA SER A 563 -25.25 4.90 -17.46
C SER A 563 -26.45 4.32 -18.22
N LYS A 564 -26.28 3.15 -18.86
CA LYS A 564 -27.38 2.48 -19.57
C LYS A 564 -28.50 2.01 -18.64
N LEU A 565 -28.17 1.49 -17.46
CA LEU A 565 -29.17 1.05 -16.48
C LEU A 565 -29.91 2.24 -15.88
N ALA A 566 -29.18 3.31 -15.53
CA ALA A 566 -29.72 4.56 -14.99
C ALA A 566 -30.74 5.22 -15.92
N ALA A 567 -30.48 5.21 -17.22
CA ALA A 567 -31.43 5.71 -18.22
C ALA A 567 -32.78 4.97 -18.21
N ARG A 568 -32.84 3.71 -17.74
CA ARG A 568 -34.10 2.95 -17.58
C ARG A 568 -34.91 3.38 -16.36
N PHE A 569 -34.29 4.12 -15.45
CA PHE A 569 -34.90 4.71 -14.25
C PHE A 569 -34.96 6.24 -14.35
N ASP A 570 -34.93 6.79 -15.56
CA ASP A 570 -35.01 8.23 -15.84
C ASP A 570 -33.89 9.07 -15.16
N VAL A 571 -32.73 8.46 -14.88
CA VAL A 571 -31.54 9.13 -14.35
C VAL A 571 -30.48 9.26 -15.43
N GLU A 572 -30.09 10.49 -15.76
CA GLU A 572 -29.00 10.77 -16.70
C GLU A 572 -27.64 10.75 -15.99
N ILE A 573 -26.76 9.83 -16.42
CA ILE A 573 -25.38 9.71 -15.96
C ILE A 573 -24.48 9.53 -17.18
N SER A 574 -23.35 10.24 -17.22
CA SER A 574 -22.37 10.10 -18.30
C SER A 574 -21.60 8.77 -18.20
N PRO A 575 -21.30 8.09 -19.31
CA PRO A 575 -20.43 6.91 -19.33
C PRO A 575 -18.93 7.28 -19.24
N HIS A 576 -18.59 8.56 -19.03
CA HIS A 576 -17.22 9.06 -19.02
C HIS A 576 -16.86 9.63 -17.65
N ALA A 577 -15.81 9.07 -17.03
CA ALA A 577 -15.34 9.46 -15.70
C ALA A 577 -15.07 10.98 -15.57
N SER A 578 -14.56 11.64 -16.61
CA SER A 578 -14.31 13.08 -16.59
C SER A 578 -15.57 13.93 -16.42
N LEU A 579 -16.69 13.51 -17.01
CA LEU A 579 -17.96 14.23 -16.91
C LEU A 579 -18.67 13.93 -15.59
N VAL A 580 -18.60 12.68 -15.13
CA VAL A 580 -19.09 12.30 -13.78
C VAL A 580 -18.30 13.03 -12.69
N PHE A 581 -16.99 13.15 -12.87
CA PHE A 581 -16.14 13.90 -11.94
C PHE A 581 -16.49 15.39 -11.93
N ALA A 582 -16.75 16.01 -13.09
CA ALA A 582 -17.15 17.42 -13.14
C ALA A 582 -18.41 17.68 -12.30
N GLU A 583 -19.44 16.84 -12.48
CA GLU A 583 -20.66 16.91 -11.67
C GLU A 583 -20.40 16.70 -10.18
N LEU A 584 -19.60 15.69 -9.83
CA LEU A 584 -19.23 15.41 -8.44
C LEU A 584 -18.44 16.57 -7.80
N SER A 585 -17.55 17.19 -8.58
CA SER A 585 -16.65 18.24 -8.12
C SER A 585 -17.38 19.52 -7.71
N GLU A 586 -18.48 19.85 -8.40
CA GLU A 586 -19.40 20.93 -8.02
C GLU A 586 -19.94 20.74 -6.59
N HIS A 587 -20.14 19.49 -6.17
CA HIS A 587 -20.71 19.16 -4.87
C HIS A 587 -19.65 18.97 -3.77
N LEU A 588 -18.51 18.34 -4.10
CA LEU A 588 -17.54 17.86 -3.10
C LEU A 588 -16.17 18.55 -3.14
N PHE A 589 -15.76 19.08 -4.29
CA PHE A 589 -14.36 19.47 -4.51
C PHE A 589 -14.19 20.91 -4.98
N GLN A 590 -15.20 21.77 -4.80
CA GLN A 590 -15.14 23.20 -5.08
C GLN A 590 -14.73 23.49 -6.55
N ASP A 591 -15.38 22.79 -7.49
CA ASP A 591 -15.16 22.93 -8.94
C ASP A 591 -13.75 22.57 -9.43
N LEU A 592 -12.98 21.81 -8.64
CA LEU A 592 -11.68 21.29 -9.03
C LEU A 592 -11.79 20.46 -10.32
N SER A 593 -10.93 20.72 -11.31
CA SER A 593 -10.87 19.93 -12.54
C SER A 593 -9.89 18.75 -12.46
N LEU A 594 -10.10 17.71 -13.29
CA LEU A 594 -9.16 16.57 -13.38
C LEU A 594 -7.75 16.95 -13.82
N ASP A 595 -7.61 18.06 -14.55
CA ASP A 595 -6.30 18.56 -14.98
C ASP A 595 -5.56 19.26 -13.84
N GLU A 596 -6.28 19.95 -12.94
CA GLU A 596 -5.72 20.53 -11.71
C GLU A 596 -5.32 19.46 -10.68
N VAL A 597 -6.04 18.34 -10.60
CA VAL A 597 -5.60 17.17 -9.82
C VAL A 597 -4.23 16.69 -10.33
N GLY A 598 -4.05 16.63 -11.66
CA GLY A 598 -2.77 16.35 -12.29
C GLY A 598 -2.13 15.02 -11.85
N LEU A 599 -0.79 14.99 -11.79
CA LEU A 599 -0.01 13.80 -11.41
C LEU A 599 0.48 13.80 -9.96
N HIS A 600 0.53 14.96 -9.32
CA HIS A 600 1.00 15.10 -7.95
C HIS A 600 -0.15 15.26 -6.98
N ALA A 601 -1.23 15.92 -7.40
CA ALA A 601 -2.35 16.34 -6.56
C ALA A 601 -1.93 17.23 -5.38
N SER A 602 -2.64 18.32 -5.16
CA SER A 602 -2.39 19.20 -4.01
C SER A 602 -3.10 18.67 -2.77
N LEU A 603 -2.48 18.81 -1.60
CA LEU A 603 -3.18 18.53 -0.34
C LEU A 603 -4.17 19.66 -0.06
N PRO A 604 -5.44 19.36 0.25
CA PRO A 604 -6.37 20.40 0.67
C PRO A 604 -5.91 21.07 1.98
N ALA A 605 -6.26 22.34 2.17
CA ALA A 605 -5.97 23.06 3.40
C ALA A 605 -6.70 22.43 4.61
N ARG A 606 -6.29 22.79 5.83
CA ARG A 606 -7.05 22.42 7.03
C ARG A 606 -8.40 23.11 7.05
N MET A 607 -9.40 22.39 7.53
CA MET A 607 -10.74 22.92 7.79
C MET A 607 -10.88 23.30 9.27
N PRO A 608 -11.83 24.15 9.66
CA PRO A 608 -12.19 24.31 11.06
C PRO A 608 -12.60 22.97 11.69
N TYR A 609 -12.32 22.78 12.98
CA TYR A 609 -12.79 21.61 13.68
C TYR A 609 -14.32 21.63 13.80
N GLU A 610 -14.93 20.54 13.40
CA GLU A 610 -16.35 20.25 13.60
C GLU A 610 -16.45 18.96 14.42
N ALA A 611 -17.21 19.02 15.51
CA ALA A 611 -17.39 17.87 16.38
C ALA A 611 -18.03 16.72 15.59
N PRO A 612 -17.44 15.52 15.59
CA PRO A 612 -18.02 14.40 14.87
C PRO A 612 -19.31 13.95 15.54
N THR A 613 -20.22 13.36 14.76
CA THR A 613 -21.35 12.63 15.34
C THR A 613 -20.78 11.46 16.16
N PRO A 614 -21.16 11.31 17.44
CA PRO A 614 -20.61 10.27 18.27
C PRO A 614 -20.87 8.91 17.62
N PRO A 615 -19.84 8.06 17.42
CA PRO A 615 -20.07 6.73 16.92
C PRO A 615 -20.97 5.98 17.91
N PRO A 616 -21.85 5.07 17.44
CA PRO A 616 -22.62 4.24 18.35
C PRO A 616 -21.67 3.54 19.33
N GLU A 617 -22.01 3.54 20.62
CA GLU A 617 -21.21 2.88 21.64
C GLU A 617 -21.00 1.43 21.23
N THR A 618 -19.74 1.05 20.99
CA THR A 618 -19.41 -0.36 20.84
C THR A 618 -19.70 -1.02 22.18
N GLY A 619 -20.71 -1.89 22.19
CA GLY A 619 -21.22 -2.54 23.39
C GLY A 619 -20.12 -3.17 24.25
N ALA A 620 -20.43 -3.30 25.54
CA ALA A 620 -19.54 -3.78 26.58
C ALA A 620 -18.69 -4.99 26.14
N THR A 621 -17.42 -4.95 26.51
CA THR A 621 -16.49 -6.07 26.35
C THR A 621 -17.10 -7.30 27.04
N PRO A 622 -17.30 -8.45 26.36
CA PRO A 622 -17.82 -9.64 27.01
C PRO A 622 -16.93 -10.00 28.20
N GLU A 623 -17.55 -10.33 29.34
CA GLU A 623 -16.84 -10.82 30.51
C GLU A 623 -15.99 -12.06 30.15
N HIS A 624 -14.79 -12.11 30.71
CA HIS A 624 -13.86 -13.22 30.51
C HIS A 624 -14.52 -14.53 30.95
N ALA A 625 -14.77 -15.44 30.01
CA ALA A 625 -15.01 -16.83 30.38
C ALA A 625 -13.71 -17.37 31.01
N THR A 626 -13.79 -17.79 32.27
CA THR A 626 -12.64 -18.31 33.03
C THR A 626 -11.95 -19.45 32.27
N GLY A 627 -10.77 -19.19 31.70
CA GLY A 627 -9.92 -20.17 31.00
C GLY A 627 -9.64 -19.89 29.50
N GLY A 628 -10.45 -19.08 28.83
CA GLY A 628 -10.31 -18.76 27.40
C GLY A 628 -9.37 -17.57 27.11
N LEU A 629 -8.82 -17.49 25.90
CA LEU A 629 -8.10 -16.33 25.36
C LEU A 629 -9.03 -15.50 24.48
N ARG A 630 -8.91 -14.17 24.50
CA ARG A 630 -9.62 -13.30 23.56
C ARG A 630 -8.97 -13.40 22.19
N LEU A 631 -9.76 -13.73 21.18
CA LEU A 631 -9.32 -13.75 19.79
C LEU A 631 -9.27 -12.32 19.24
N GLN A 632 -8.09 -11.92 18.78
CA GLN A 632 -7.91 -10.73 17.97
C GLN A 632 -7.60 -11.15 16.54
N ARG A 633 -8.50 -10.84 15.62
CA ARG A 633 -8.32 -11.03 14.19
C ARG A 633 -7.66 -9.78 13.60
N TYR A 634 -6.80 -9.96 12.60
CA TYR A 634 -6.27 -8.85 11.82
C TYR A 634 -6.19 -9.21 10.33
N ARG A 635 -6.43 -8.23 9.46
CA ARG A 635 -6.25 -8.38 8.03
C ARG A 635 -4.79 -8.13 7.68
N ALA A 636 -4.09 -9.15 7.19
CA ALA A 636 -2.70 -9.02 6.77
C ALA A 636 -2.60 -8.18 5.48
N LEU A 637 -1.53 -7.42 5.31
CA LEU A 637 -1.27 -6.58 4.13
C LEU A 637 -1.36 -7.40 2.84
N LEU A 638 -0.65 -8.54 2.83
CA LEU A 638 -0.57 -9.47 1.70
C LEU A 638 -1.65 -10.54 1.79
N SER A 639 -2.90 -10.08 1.87
CA SER A 639 -4.11 -10.90 1.78
C SER A 639 -5.15 -10.21 0.89
N GLY A 640 -6.22 -10.93 0.57
CA GLY A 640 -7.37 -10.43 -0.18
C GLY A 640 -7.40 -10.88 -1.64
N PRO A 641 -8.54 -10.65 -2.32
CA PRO A 641 -8.87 -11.36 -3.56
C PRO A 641 -7.83 -11.23 -4.67
N ALA A 642 -7.26 -10.04 -4.86
CA ALA A 642 -6.22 -9.83 -5.88
C ALA A 642 -4.89 -10.50 -5.51
N VAL A 643 -4.47 -10.44 -4.25
CA VAL A 643 -3.19 -11.02 -3.79
C VAL A 643 -3.22 -12.54 -3.85
N GLU A 644 -4.33 -13.15 -3.48
CA GLU A 644 -4.52 -14.61 -3.46
C GLU A 644 -4.40 -15.26 -4.85
N ARG A 645 -4.59 -14.48 -5.91
CA ARG A 645 -4.46 -14.91 -7.31
C ARG A 645 -3.05 -14.71 -7.88
N VAL A 646 -2.09 -14.26 -7.08
CA VAL A 646 -0.70 -14.07 -7.47
C VAL A 646 0.19 -15.05 -6.73
N ARG A 647 0.55 -16.14 -7.40
CA ARG A 647 1.34 -17.23 -6.83
C ARG A 647 2.68 -16.77 -6.28
N GLU A 648 3.34 -15.82 -6.94
CA GLU A 648 4.64 -15.31 -6.55
C GLU A 648 4.61 -14.54 -5.22
N LEU A 649 3.43 -14.11 -4.75
CA LEU A 649 3.25 -13.47 -3.44
C LEU A 649 2.94 -14.47 -2.31
N GLU A 650 2.69 -15.74 -2.63
CA GLU A 650 2.29 -16.77 -1.65
C GLU A 650 3.27 -16.90 -0.49
N PHE A 651 4.58 -16.84 -0.77
CA PHE A 651 5.62 -16.95 0.27
C PHE A 651 5.63 -15.80 1.28
N GLN A 652 4.98 -14.67 0.97
CA GLN A 652 4.87 -13.54 1.90
C GLN A 652 3.53 -13.46 2.62
N ARG A 653 2.52 -14.25 2.21
CA ARG A 653 1.22 -14.33 2.90
C ARG A 653 1.43 -14.75 4.36
N PRO A 654 0.56 -14.35 5.29
CA PRO A 654 0.70 -14.78 6.69
C PRO A 654 0.65 -16.30 6.78
N GLU A 655 1.52 -16.87 7.61
CA GLU A 655 1.50 -18.30 7.88
C GLU A 655 0.26 -18.68 8.70
N ARG A 656 -0.10 -19.97 8.68
CA ARG A 656 -1.21 -20.54 9.46
C ARG A 656 -0.84 -20.62 10.94
N GLU A 657 -0.69 -19.47 11.57
CA GLU A 657 -0.19 -19.33 12.94
C GLU A 657 -1.19 -18.65 13.88
N VAL A 658 -1.08 -19.00 15.16
CA VAL A 658 -1.70 -18.25 16.26
C VAL A 658 -0.60 -17.67 17.14
N GLU A 659 -0.66 -16.36 17.35
CA GLU A 659 0.25 -15.64 18.22
C GLU A 659 -0.33 -15.57 19.64
N ILE A 660 0.43 -16.05 20.64
CA ILE A 660 0.04 -16.02 22.06
C ILE A 660 1.16 -15.44 22.92
N SER A 661 0.81 -14.90 24.09
CA SER A 661 1.78 -14.34 25.02
C SER A 661 2.73 -15.42 25.56
N ALA A 662 3.93 -15.03 25.97
CA ALA A 662 4.88 -15.94 26.60
C ALA A 662 4.35 -16.54 27.92
N LEU A 663 3.45 -15.86 28.62
CA LEU A 663 2.87 -16.35 29.86
C LEU A 663 1.75 -17.37 29.59
N ASP A 664 0.85 -17.07 28.65
CA ASP A 664 -0.21 -17.98 28.22
C ASP A 664 0.35 -19.27 27.64
N ALA A 665 1.42 -19.16 26.85
CA ALA A 665 2.13 -20.30 26.30
C ALA A 665 2.68 -21.21 27.39
N ARG A 666 3.32 -20.64 28.43
CA ARG A 666 3.82 -21.41 29.58
C ARG A 666 2.71 -22.07 30.38
N GLN A 667 1.61 -21.36 30.65
CA GLN A 667 0.45 -21.91 31.37
C GLN A 667 -0.18 -23.09 30.63
N ARG A 668 -0.11 -23.10 29.30
CA ARG A 668 -0.69 -24.12 28.42
C ARG A 668 0.31 -25.18 27.92
N GLY A 669 1.58 -25.10 28.33
CA GLY A 669 2.63 -26.04 27.89
C GLY A 669 2.97 -25.96 26.39
N ILE A 670 2.74 -24.80 25.76
CA ILE A 670 2.94 -24.55 24.32
C ILE A 670 4.28 -23.85 24.09
N SER A 671 5.03 -24.30 23.09
CA SER A 671 6.25 -23.68 22.57
C SER A 671 6.05 -23.13 21.17
N SER A 672 6.89 -22.18 20.74
CA SER A 672 6.86 -21.73 19.34
C SER A 672 7.15 -22.89 18.40
N GLY A 673 6.34 -23.04 17.37
CA GLY A 673 6.42 -24.10 16.39
C GLY A 673 5.58 -25.34 16.71
N ASP A 674 5.01 -25.46 17.91
CA ASP A 674 4.05 -26.54 18.22
C ASP A 674 2.80 -26.42 17.36
N SER A 675 2.22 -27.55 16.96
CA SER A 675 0.84 -27.56 16.43
C SER A 675 -0.15 -27.39 17.58
N VAL A 676 -1.15 -26.54 17.39
CA VAL A 676 -2.18 -26.24 18.38
C VAL A 676 -3.56 -26.22 17.74
N HIS A 677 -4.56 -26.65 18.49
CA HIS A 677 -5.96 -26.43 18.14
C HIS A 677 -6.46 -25.14 18.80
N VAL A 678 -7.01 -24.25 17.97
CA VAL A 678 -7.74 -23.06 18.40
C VAL A 678 -9.22 -23.35 18.22
N ARG A 679 -9.98 -23.34 19.31
CA ARG A 679 -11.39 -23.76 19.34
C ARG A 679 -12.30 -22.67 19.85
N SER A 680 -13.46 -22.52 19.20
CA SER A 680 -14.54 -21.66 19.66
C SER A 680 -15.85 -22.08 19.01
N ASN A 681 -16.94 -22.13 19.79
CA ASN A 681 -18.30 -22.36 19.28
C ASN A 681 -18.45 -23.57 18.33
N GLY A 682 -17.80 -24.69 18.64
CA GLY A 682 -17.80 -25.89 17.79
C GLY A 682 -16.84 -25.84 16.60
N THR A 683 -16.31 -24.67 16.22
CA THR A 683 -15.23 -24.52 15.25
C THR A 683 -13.89 -24.87 15.89
N SER A 684 -13.07 -25.66 15.18
CA SER A 684 -11.71 -26.03 15.60
C SER A 684 -10.77 -25.88 14.42
N VAL A 685 -9.77 -25.01 14.56
CA VAL A 685 -8.74 -24.79 13.53
C VAL A 685 -7.40 -25.26 14.09
N GLU A 686 -6.65 -26.03 13.29
CA GLU A 686 -5.27 -26.38 13.59
C GLU A 686 -4.33 -25.28 13.05
N LEU A 687 -3.53 -24.70 13.94
CA LEU A 687 -2.59 -23.61 13.66
C LEU A 687 -1.25 -23.92 14.34
N ARG A 688 -0.18 -23.31 13.84
CA ARG A 688 1.13 -23.36 14.49
C ARG A 688 1.27 -22.24 15.53
N ALA A 689 1.72 -22.57 16.73
CA ALA A 689 1.89 -21.57 17.78
C ALA A 689 3.12 -20.69 17.53
N ARG A 690 2.94 -19.37 17.67
CA ARG A 690 4.03 -18.39 17.70
C ARG A 690 3.99 -17.65 19.02
N VAL A 691 5.05 -17.78 19.83
CA VAL A 691 5.10 -17.14 21.14
C VAL A 691 5.66 -15.73 21.01
N ASN A 692 4.83 -14.73 21.31
CA ASN A 692 5.23 -13.33 21.31
C ASN A 692 5.48 -12.84 22.74
N ARG A 693 6.69 -12.34 22.98
CA ARG A 693 7.12 -11.83 24.30
C ARG A 693 6.57 -10.43 24.64
N ARG A 694 6.11 -9.67 23.64
CA ARG A 694 5.55 -8.32 23.80
C ARG A 694 4.03 -8.33 23.95
N LEU A 695 3.37 -9.38 23.48
CA LEU A 695 1.92 -9.53 23.57
C LEU A 695 1.49 -9.69 25.04
N VAL A 696 0.48 -8.93 25.47
CA VAL A 696 -0.14 -9.09 26.79
C VAL A 696 -0.83 -10.45 26.94
N GLU A 697 -0.99 -10.88 28.20
CA GLU A 697 -1.70 -12.12 28.52
C GLU A 697 -3.20 -12.06 28.15
N GLY A 698 -3.80 -13.24 27.98
CA GLY A 698 -5.23 -13.38 27.71
C GLY A 698 -5.62 -13.14 26.24
N ILE A 699 -4.66 -13.03 25.31
CA ILE A 699 -4.92 -12.75 23.89
C ILE A 699 -4.32 -13.83 22.99
N ALA A 700 -5.10 -14.23 21.99
CA ALA A 700 -4.65 -14.99 20.83
C ALA A 700 -4.85 -14.14 19.58
N ARG A 701 -3.79 -13.90 18.79
CA ARG A 701 -3.89 -13.16 17.53
C ARG A 701 -3.78 -14.11 16.34
N VAL A 702 -4.70 -13.98 15.38
CA VAL A 702 -4.75 -14.83 14.18
C VAL A 702 -5.04 -13.95 12.97
N ALA A 703 -4.35 -14.19 11.86
CA ALA A 703 -4.68 -13.54 10.60
C ALA A 703 -6.09 -13.97 10.16
N GLU A 704 -6.90 -13.03 9.68
CA GLU A 704 -8.32 -13.25 9.38
C GLU A 704 -8.55 -14.45 8.44
N GLU A 705 -7.71 -14.60 7.41
CA GLU A 705 -7.77 -15.71 6.45
C GLU A 705 -7.57 -17.12 7.07
N HIS A 706 -6.99 -17.20 8.28
CA HIS A 706 -6.77 -18.45 9.01
C HIS A 706 -7.70 -18.60 10.22
N ALA A 707 -8.50 -17.58 10.52
CA ALA A 707 -9.35 -17.55 11.71
C ALA A 707 -10.67 -18.33 11.54
N ALA A 708 -11.12 -18.59 10.30
CA ALA A 708 -12.41 -19.24 10.01
C ALA A 708 -13.56 -18.62 10.85
N ASP A 709 -14.49 -19.45 11.35
CA ASP A 709 -15.63 -19.03 12.17
C ASP A 709 -15.30 -19.01 13.68
N LEU A 710 -14.06 -18.75 14.09
CA LEU A 710 -13.69 -18.66 15.51
C LEU A 710 -14.28 -17.39 16.18
N HIS A 711 -15.05 -17.51 17.26
CA HIS A 711 -15.64 -16.34 17.93
C HIS A 711 -14.61 -15.58 18.78
N ALA A 712 -15.07 -14.50 19.43
CA ALA A 712 -14.26 -13.58 20.22
C ALA A 712 -13.47 -14.23 21.38
N THR A 713 -13.86 -15.41 21.85
CA THR A 713 -13.16 -16.16 22.91
C THR A 713 -12.80 -17.54 22.40
N VAL A 714 -11.51 -17.88 22.46
CA VAL A 714 -10.96 -19.14 21.95
C VAL A 714 -10.23 -19.90 23.05
N GLU A 715 -10.32 -21.23 22.99
CA GLU A 715 -9.44 -22.13 23.72
C GLU A 715 -8.27 -22.50 22.83
N VAL A 716 -7.04 -22.44 23.35
CA VAL A 716 -5.82 -22.84 22.63
C VAL A 716 -5.19 -24.00 23.38
N THR A 717 -5.15 -25.17 22.74
CA THR A 717 -4.57 -26.40 23.31
C THR A 717 -3.53 -26.98 22.36
N LYS A 718 -2.44 -27.53 22.90
CA LYS A 718 -1.49 -28.31 22.10
C LYS A 718 -2.20 -29.48 21.41
N ALA A 719 -1.93 -29.66 20.12
CA ALA A 719 -2.51 -30.72 19.30
C ALA A 719 -2.04 -32.11 19.73
#